data_AF-A0A252AZX2-F1
#
_entry.id   AF-A0A252AZX2-F1
#
_cell.length_a   1.000
_cell.length_b   1.000
_cell.length_c   1.000
_cell.angle_alpha   90.00
_cell.angle_beta   90.00
_cell.angle_gamma   90.00
#
_symmetry.space_group_name_H-M   'P 1'
#
loop_
_entity.id
_entity.type
_entity.pdbx_description
1 polymer ?
#
loop_
_entity_poly.entity_id
_entity_poly.type
_entity_poly.pdbx_seq_one_letter_code
_entity_poly.pdbx_strand_id
1 'polypeptide(L)'
;SGTGGLSVNGGTETLSGANTYTGVTTVAQGAGLNLPGSIAGDLTTAGTTSITGGSVGGSTSNSGTLTAASATLHDLWNTGGTATLTNTTAGALTNADGATLSLSGGSATSATNAGTMSLSGGNSVSGDVTNTAGQLTLDGATVGGTLAAQGGSFTVGANAATAGSLSGTANGTLDGTLSLSKAADTYSGVLSGAGSFVLNGGTQVLSGDNSYRGTTEVNAGTLQIDGNQSAGTGATRVASGATLAGHGTVGGDVSIKEGGILSPGQSLQNAGTLTIGGNLSLDKGSIQNWNLGEANIAGGQYNDLVDVKGNLALGGTLNVSTQNGGPDVVEGVLDAGIYRLYTYGGSLSGVSDQKLGNIAQGTNTLSLQTVIDHQVNLVVGSNTMNFWDGGNSSNHGADGSSGNATVNGGNGVWTALNGAGDNNWTNANGSRNTPWNTGSYAIFEGSAGRVEVQDTDAPGAFSPVKVSGMQFANNDGQTYVVTGDDLYVTTATTTIRVGDGSSSGASITATLDTVLNDSTVTGGTALVKSDAGTLIITKDQTYTGATTIGGGTLQLGNGGTGGRISSSSAIHNNGALVVDHSDAVALTQGIDGTGSLTQQGQGTTTLSAANSYTGATTITAGTLALSGDGSITTSSGVHDNGVFDVSGSSSTTPSIAALE
;
A
#
# COMPACT_ATOMS: atom_id res chain seq x y z
N SER A 1 35.55 -41.17 41.64
CA SER A 1 35.33 -39.87 42.34
C SER A 1 36.65 -39.12 42.38
N GLY A 2 36.63 -37.81 42.69
CA GLY A 2 37.84 -36.97 42.77
C GLY A 2 37.94 -35.93 41.65
N THR A 3 39.07 -35.22 41.55
CA THR A 3 39.25 -34.13 40.58
C THR A 3 39.93 -34.57 39.27
N GLY A 4 40.42 -35.81 39.19
CA GLY A 4 41.06 -36.37 37.99
C GLY A 4 40.06 -36.69 36.87
N GLY A 5 40.57 -36.79 35.64
CA GLY A 5 39.81 -37.17 34.45
C GLY A 5 40.05 -38.61 34.00
N LEU A 6 39.32 -39.05 32.97
CA LEU A 6 39.43 -40.37 32.33
C LEU A 6 39.77 -40.20 30.85
N SER A 7 40.72 -40.96 30.32
CA SER A 7 41.04 -40.97 28.89
C SER A 7 40.89 -42.37 28.31
N VAL A 8 39.98 -42.53 27.34
CA VAL A 8 39.76 -43.76 26.58
C VAL A 8 40.46 -43.61 25.23
N ASN A 9 41.69 -44.14 25.13
CA ASN A 9 42.55 -43.97 23.96
C ASN A 9 42.34 -45.05 22.88
N GLY A 10 41.58 -46.11 23.19
CA GLY A 10 41.26 -47.22 22.30
C GLY A 10 40.33 -48.24 22.97
N GLY A 11 39.70 -49.11 22.19
CA GLY A 11 38.69 -50.05 22.70
C GLY A 11 37.38 -49.36 23.09
N THR A 12 36.53 -50.04 23.86
CA THR A 12 35.25 -49.48 24.34
C THR A 12 35.17 -49.58 25.86
N GLU A 13 35.03 -48.45 26.54
CA GLU A 13 34.85 -48.37 27.99
C GLU A 13 33.36 -48.34 28.33
N THR A 14 32.95 -48.97 29.44
CA THR A 14 31.56 -48.94 29.92
C THR A 14 31.47 -48.39 31.33
N LEU A 15 30.84 -47.23 31.48
CA LEU A 15 30.63 -46.56 32.76
C LEU A 15 29.19 -46.73 33.23
N SER A 16 28.92 -47.79 34.00
CA SER A 16 27.56 -48.12 34.48
C SER A 16 27.19 -47.54 35.85
N GLY A 17 28.18 -47.11 36.63
CA GLY A 17 27.97 -46.53 37.96
C GLY A 17 27.80 -45.01 37.97
N ALA A 18 27.63 -44.44 39.16
CA ALA A 18 27.67 -43.00 39.38
C ALA A 18 29.11 -42.52 39.52
N ASN A 19 29.67 -41.93 38.47
CA ASN A 19 31.05 -41.46 38.46
C ASN A 19 31.13 -39.99 38.87
N THR A 20 31.37 -39.76 40.16
CA THR A 20 31.40 -38.43 40.77
C THR A 20 32.72 -37.68 40.60
N TYR A 21 33.56 -38.06 39.63
CA TYR A 21 34.76 -37.28 39.34
C TYR A 21 34.41 -36.05 38.50
N THR A 22 35.13 -34.96 38.71
CA THR A 22 34.87 -33.67 38.04
C THR A 22 35.84 -33.37 36.90
N GLY A 23 36.90 -34.16 36.74
CA GLY A 23 37.81 -34.02 35.60
C GLY A 23 37.16 -34.48 34.29
N VAL A 24 37.74 -34.05 33.17
CA VAL A 24 37.21 -34.34 31.83
C VAL A 24 37.31 -35.83 31.50
N THR A 25 36.27 -36.37 30.89
CA THR A 25 36.29 -37.67 30.21
C THR A 25 36.61 -37.44 28.73
N THR A 26 37.69 -38.01 28.22
CA THR A 26 38.11 -37.89 26.82
C THR A 26 38.00 -39.24 26.13
N VAL A 27 37.31 -39.30 24.99
CA VAL A 27 37.22 -40.48 24.12
C VAL A 27 37.88 -40.15 22.78
N ALA A 28 39.01 -40.81 22.51
CA ALA A 28 39.79 -40.57 21.31
C ALA A 28 39.10 -41.12 20.04
N GLN A 29 39.57 -40.68 18.87
CA GLN A 29 39.14 -41.24 17.58
C GLN A 29 39.40 -42.76 17.56
N GLY A 30 38.42 -43.54 17.11
CA GLY A 30 38.49 -45.01 17.08
C GLY A 30 38.27 -45.69 18.44
N ALA A 31 38.10 -44.93 19.52
CA ALA A 31 37.68 -45.44 20.82
C ALA A 31 36.16 -45.31 21.01
N GLY A 32 35.63 -46.03 22.00
CA GLY A 32 34.22 -46.04 22.34
C GLY A 32 33.93 -45.81 23.81
N LEU A 33 32.79 -45.20 24.11
CA LEU A 33 32.26 -45.07 25.46
C LEU A 33 30.78 -45.47 25.48
N ASN A 34 30.42 -46.41 26.36
CA ASN A 34 29.04 -46.69 26.71
C ASN A 34 28.76 -46.17 28.12
N LEU A 35 27.84 -45.23 28.25
CA LEU A 35 27.51 -44.54 29.50
C LEU A 35 26.04 -44.76 29.87
N PRO A 36 25.69 -45.93 30.45
CA PRO A 36 24.38 -46.10 31.08
C PRO A 36 24.31 -45.52 32.50
N GLY A 37 25.46 -45.21 33.12
CA GLY A 37 25.56 -44.54 34.41
C GLY A 37 25.65 -43.02 34.29
N SER A 38 26.42 -42.38 35.17
CA SER A 38 26.62 -40.93 35.11
C SER A 38 28.09 -40.53 35.22
N ILE A 39 28.43 -39.37 34.66
CA ILE A 39 29.69 -38.65 34.90
C ILE A 39 29.37 -37.23 35.40
N ALA A 40 30.06 -36.76 36.43
CA ALA A 40 29.81 -35.42 36.99
C ALA A 40 30.55 -34.30 36.23
N GLY A 41 31.73 -34.58 35.66
CA GLY A 41 32.53 -33.65 34.87
C GLY A 41 32.12 -33.56 33.40
N ASP A 42 32.97 -32.87 32.63
CA ASP A 42 32.80 -32.70 31.18
C ASP A 42 33.11 -33.98 30.39
N LEU A 43 32.56 -34.06 29.17
CA LEU A 43 32.80 -35.13 28.21
C LEU A 43 33.32 -34.52 26.90
N THR A 44 34.44 -35.00 26.40
CA THR A 44 34.95 -34.69 25.05
C THR A 44 35.08 -35.99 24.26
N THR A 45 34.44 -36.09 23.11
CA THR A 45 34.46 -37.33 22.31
C THR A 45 34.71 -37.07 20.83
N ALA A 46 35.76 -37.70 20.32
CA ALA A 46 36.08 -37.80 18.89
C ALA A 46 35.84 -39.22 18.33
N GLY A 47 35.47 -40.16 19.20
CA GLY A 47 35.17 -41.56 18.88
C GLY A 47 33.67 -41.83 18.78
N THR A 48 33.23 -43.00 19.25
CA THR A 48 31.80 -43.37 19.32
C THR A 48 31.31 -43.39 20.76
N THR A 49 30.36 -42.54 21.11
CA THR A 49 29.80 -42.48 22.47
C THR A 49 28.31 -42.80 22.44
N SER A 50 27.88 -43.72 23.29
CA SER A 50 26.48 -44.05 23.55
C SER A 50 26.12 -43.71 24.99
N ILE A 51 25.08 -42.89 25.20
CA ILE A 51 24.56 -42.51 26.51
C ILE A 51 23.10 -42.93 26.57
N THR A 52 22.81 -44.07 27.21
CA THR A 52 21.45 -44.64 27.22
C THR A 52 20.92 -44.69 28.65
N GLY A 53 19.97 -43.82 28.98
CA GLY A 53 19.49 -43.62 30.36
C GLY A 53 20.49 -42.92 31.29
N GLY A 54 21.69 -42.61 30.80
CA GLY A 54 22.78 -42.02 31.56
C GLY A 54 22.76 -40.49 31.61
N SER A 55 23.73 -39.92 32.33
CA SER A 55 23.86 -38.47 32.43
C SER A 55 25.29 -37.93 32.41
N VAL A 56 25.43 -36.72 31.88
CA VAL A 56 26.66 -35.91 31.89
C VAL A 56 26.35 -34.60 32.61
N GLY A 57 26.97 -34.42 33.78
CA GLY A 57 26.78 -33.24 34.61
C GLY A 57 27.49 -31.98 34.08
N GLY A 58 28.60 -32.16 33.36
CA GLY A 58 29.34 -31.10 32.68
C GLY A 58 28.97 -30.95 31.21
N SER A 59 29.70 -30.09 30.50
CA SER A 59 29.52 -29.88 29.07
C SER A 59 29.99 -31.08 28.26
N THR A 60 29.25 -31.38 27.19
CA THR A 60 29.62 -32.42 26.21
C THR A 60 30.11 -31.77 24.93
N SER A 61 31.33 -32.07 24.51
CA SER A 61 31.90 -31.69 23.22
C SER A 61 32.02 -32.93 22.33
N ASN A 62 31.37 -32.92 21.17
CA ASN A 62 31.42 -33.99 20.18
C ASN A 62 32.10 -33.52 18.89
N SER A 63 33.05 -34.31 18.40
CA SER A 63 33.61 -34.24 17.04
C SER A 63 33.52 -35.58 16.30
N GLY A 64 33.00 -36.62 16.96
CA GLY A 64 32.83 -37.98 16.44
C GLY A 64 31.35 -38.35 16.28
N THR A 65 30.97 -39.53 16.76
CA THR A 65 29.57 -40.00 16.78
C THR A 65 29.05 -40.07 18.21
N LEU A 66 28.05 -39.25 18.54
CA LEU A 66 27.34 -39.27 19.82
C LEU A 66 25.90 -39.77 19.61
N THR A 67 25.50 -40.81 20.33
CA THR A 67 24.10 -41.25 20.44
C THR A 67 23.67 -41.12 21.89
N ALA A 68 22.62 -40.35 22.15
CA ALA A 68 22.05 -40.22 23.49
C ALA A 68 20.56 -40.56 23.45
N ALA A 69 20.12 -41.51 24.28
CA ALA A 69 18.74 -41.97 24.34
C ALA A 69 18.23 -41.94 25.78
N SER A 70 17.14 -41.23 26.04
CA SER A 70 16.59 -41.02 27.39
C SER A 70 17.64 -40.53 28.38
N ALA A 71 18.57 -39.70 27.91
CA ALA A 71 19.70 -39.21 28.69
C ALA A 71 19.46 -37.80 29.24
N THR A 72 20.30 -37.39 30.18
CA THR A 72 20.40 -36.00 30.63
C THR A 72 21.78 -35.44 30.36
N LEU A 73 21.86 -34.42 29.52
CA LEU A 73 23.10 -33.69 29.24
C LEU A 73 22.98 -32.27 29.83
N HIS A 74 24.09 -31.69 30.28
CA HIS A 74 24.17 -30.25 30.50
C HIS A 74 24.18 -29.55 29.13
N ASP A 75 25.27 -28.97 28.66
CA ASP A 75 25.32 -28.39 27.32
C ASP A 75 25.94 -29.37 26.33
N LEU A 76 25.53 -29.31 25.07
CA LEU A 76 26.11 -30.09 23.98
C LEU A 76 26.66 -29.15 22.90
N TRP A 77 27.97 -29.22 22.69
CA TRP A 77 28.64 -28.63 21.54
C TRP A 77 29.05 -29.72 20.55
N ASN A 78 28.30 -29.84 19.47
CA ASN A 78 28.67 -30.63 18.32
C ASN A 78 29.62 -29.83 17.43
N THR A 79 30.91 -29.90 17.75
CA THR A 79 32.02 -29.21 17.05
C THR A 79 32.34 -29.83 15.69
N GLY A 80 31.86 -31.06 15.44
CA GLY A 80 32.02 -31.83 14.20
C GLY A 80 31.30 -33.19 14.32
N GLY A 81 31.16 -33.92 13.21
CA GLY A 81 30.56 -35.25 13.23
C GLY A 81 29.04 -35.26 13.46
N THR A 82 28.53 -36.32 14.10
CA THR A 82 27.08 -36.59 14.22
C THR A 82 26.66 -36.77 15.66
N ALA A 83 25.66 -35.99 16.10
CA ALA A 83 24.98 -36.15 17.38
C ALA A 83 23.51 -36.54 17.16
N THR A 84 23.08 -37.68 17.69
CA THR A 84 21.69 -38.15 17.63
C THR A 84 21.13 -38.26 19.04
N LEU A 85 20.12 -37.45 19.35
CA LEU A 85 19.47 -37.35 20.65
C LEU A 85 18.02 -37.81 20.53
N THR A 86 17.61 -38.79 21.33
CA THR A 86 16.23 -39.32 21.34
C THR A 86 15.66 -39.29 22.75
N ASN A 87 14.58 -38.55 22.97
CA ASN A 87 13.98 -38.35 24.30
C ASN A 87 15.00 -37.87 25.36
N THR A 88 16.01 -37.12 24.93
CA THR A 88 17.08 -36.61 25.78
C THR A 88 16.74 -35.21 26.26
N THR A 89 17.04 -34.93 27.53
CA THR A 89 17.00 -33.57 28.08
C THR A 89 18.40 -32.98 28.01
N ALA A 90 18.55 -31.86 27.32
CA ALA A 90 19.78 -31.09 27.26
C ALA A 90 19.55 -29.65 27.71
N GLY A 91 20.63 -28.99 28.09
CA GLY A 91 20.79 -27.54 28.13
C GLY A 91 20.90 -26.97 26.72
N ALA A 92 21.92 -26.15 26.48
CA ALA A 92 22.13 -25.51 25.20
C ALA A 92 22.71 -26.49 24.17
N LEU A 93 22.14 -26.48 22.97
CA LEU A 93 22.65 -27.23 21.82
C LEU A 93 23.39 -26.29 20.87
N THR A 94 24.65 -26.58 20.54
CA THR A 94 25.41 -25.85 19.52
C THR A 94 25.88 -26.82 18.45
N ASN A 95 25.53 -26.59 17.20
CA ASN A 95 25.95 -27.40 16.06
C ASN A 95 26.80 -26.56 15.11
N ALA A 96 28.08 -26.91 15.00
CA ALA A 96 29.03 -26.21 14.14
C ALA A 96 28.79 -26.49 12.65
N ASP A 97 29.41 -25.68 11.79
CA ASP A 97 29.42 -25.91 10.35
C ASP A 97 30.00 -27.30 10.00
N GLY A 98 29.41 -27.95 9.00
CA GLY A 98 29.73 -29.33 8.61
C GLY A 98 29.28 -30.43 9.59
N ALA A 99 28.74 -30.08 10.77
CA ALA A 99 28.28 -31.04 11.76
C ALA A 99 26.77 -31.35 11.61
N THR A 100 26.35 -32.54 12.05
CA THR A 100 24.94 -32.98 12.02
C THR A 100 24.42 -33.22 13.44
N LEU A 101 23.32 -32.56 13.81
CA LEU A 101 22.65 -32.77 15.10
C LEU A 101 21.17 -33.07 14.89
N SER A 102 20.67 -34.16 15.49
CA SER A 102 19.24 -34.48 15.51
C SER A 102 18.75 -34.60 16.95
N LEU A 103 17.64 -33.93 17.26
CA LEU A 103 16.88 -34.12 18.50
C LEU A 103 15.46 -34.58 18.13
N SER A 104 15.11 -35.81 18.51
CA SER A 104 13.76 -36.38 18.34
C SER A 104 13.12 -36.59 19.71
N GLY A 105 12.00 -35.90 19.96
CA GLY A 105 11.40 -35.81 21.30
C GLY A 105 12.35 -35.12 22.31
N GLY A 106 12.07 -35.26 23.60
CA GLY A 106 12.91 -34.66 24.65
C GLY A 106 12.88 -33.13 24.66
N SER A 107 13.89 -32.51 25.26
CA SER A 107 13.94 -31.05 25.42
C SER A 107 15.34 -30.46 25.39
N ALA A 108 15.44 -29.19 24.97
CA ALA A 108 16.64 -28.37 25.07
C ALA A 108 16.31 -27.00 25.68
N THR A 109 17.29 -26.29 26.25
CA THR A 109 17.07 -24.92 26.71
C THR A 109 17.15 -23.91 25.57
N SER A 110 18.08 -24.10 24.63
CA SER A 110 18.25 -23.32 23.41
C SER A 110 18.95 -24.15 22.32
N ALA A 111 18.92 -23.70 21.08
CA ALA A 111 19.71 -24.30 20.01
C ALA A 111 20.34 -23.25 19.08
N THR A 112 21.60 -23.45 18.71
CA THR A 112 22.31 -22.67 17.70
C THR A 112 22.86 -23.61 16.63
N ASN A 113 22.59 -23.32 15.35
CA ASN A 113 23.00 -24.14 14.23
C ASN A 113 23.77 -23.34 13.17
N ALA A 114 24.90 -23.89 12.74
CA ALA A 114 25.62 -23.50 11.52
C ALA A 114 25.75 -24.67 10.52
N GLY A 115 25.47 -25.91 10.95
CA GLY A 115 25.55 -27.12 10.13
C GLY A 115 24.17 -27.63 9.70
N THR A 116 23.94 -28.95 9.82
CA THR A 116 22.61 -29.55 9.62
C THR A 116 21.98 -29.92 10.96
N MET A 117 20.86 -29.29 11.31
CA MET A 117 20.12 -29.59 12.53
C MET A 117 18.69 -30.04 12.22
N SER A 118 18.22 -31.09 12.90
CA SER A 118 16.83 -31.53 12.87
C SER A 118 16.25 -31.55 14.28
N LEU A 119 15.12 -30.86 14.45
CA LEU A 119 14.30 -30.84 15.65
C LEU A 119 12.96 -31.50 15.28
N SER A 120 12.68 -32.68 15.85
CA SER A 120 11.56 -33.49 15.42
C SER A 120 10.88 -34.26 16.56
N GLY A 121 9.80 -34.98 16.23
CA GLY A 121 9.20 -35.96 17.13
C GLY A 121 8.59 -35.35 18.39
N GLY A 122 8.07 -34.11 18.33
CA GLY A 122 7.46 -33.44 19.48
C GLY A 122 8.47 -32.87 20.47
N ASN A 123 9.72 -32.62 20.08
CA ASN A 123 10.71 -32.03 20.98
C ASN A 123 10.34 -30.59 21.36
N SER A 124 10.81 -30.15 22.53
CA SER A 124 10.60 -28.77 23.01
C SER A 124 11.94 -28.07 23.27
N VAL A 125 12.16 -26.91 22.65
CA VAL A 125 13.24 -25.98 22.98
C VAL A 125 12.62 -24.83 23.76
N SER A 126 12.99 -24.62 25.03
CA SER A 126 12.31 -23.63 25.87
C SER A 126 12.60 -22.17 25.46
N GLY A 127 13.81 -21.90 25.00
CA GLY A 127 14.28 -20.59 24.55
C GLY A 127 14.39 -20.51 23.03
N ASP A 128 15.38 -19.75 22.57
CA ASP A 128 15.55 -19.44 21.15
C ASP A 128 16.20 -20.59 20.38
N VAL A 129 15.84 -20.65 19.09
CA VAL A 129 16.52 -21.46 18.09
C VAL A 129 17.09 -20.52 17.02
N THR A 130 18.41 -20.44 16.95
CA THR A 130 19.11 -19.58 16.00
C THR A 130 19.82 -20.41 14.94
N ASN A 131 19.52 -20.14 13.67
CA ASN A 131 20.19 -20.74 12.52
C ASN A 131 21.10 -19.71 11.85
N THR A 132 22.39 -19.72 12.20
CA THR A 132 23.38 -18.76 11.70
C THR A 132 23.92 -19.14 10.31
N ALA A 133 23.90 -20.43 9.97
CA ALA A 133 24.26 -20.96 8.66
C ALA A 133 23.66 -22.37 8.49
N GLY A 134 23.79 -22.94 7.29
CA GLY A 134 23.35 -24.31 7.02
C GLY A 134 21.82 -24.48 7.08
N GLN A 135 21.38 -25.70 7.39
CA GLN A 135 19.99 -26.14 7.28
C GLN A 135 19.41 -26.52 8.64
N LEU A 136 18.25 -25.96 8.98
CA LEU A 136 17.45 -26.34 10.13
C LEU A 136 16.12 -26.96 9.70
N THR A 137 15.78 -28.15 10.18
CA THR A 137 14.46 -28.76 9.99
C THR A 137 13.70 -28.76 11.31
N LEU A 138 12.45 -28.28 11.30
CA LEU A 138 11.49 -28.41 12.40
C LEU A 138 10.34 -29.29 11.93
N ASP A 139 10.16 -30.47 12.52
CA ASP A 139 9.11 -31.42 12.15
C ASP A 139 8.34 -31.87 13.39
N GLY A 140 7.30 -31.11 13.77
CA GLY A 140 6.60 -31.31 15.03
C GLY A 140 7.28 -30.68 16.25
N ALA A 141 8.24 -29.79 16.05
CA ALA A 141 9.00 -29.16 17.14
C ALA A 141 8.29 -27.95 17.75
N THR A 142 8.50 -27.72 19.05
CA THR A 142 8.09 -26.52 19.76
C THR A 142 9.30 -25.69 20.15
N VAL A 143 9.35 -24.43 19.70
CA VAL A 143 10.31 -23.41 20.10
C VAL A 143 9.58 -22.38 20.98
N GLY A 144 9.97 -22.28 22.25
CA GLY A 144 9.33 -21.37 23.21
C GLY A 144 9.73 -19.91 22.98
N GLY A 145 10.93 -19.67 22.46
CA GLY A 145 11.45 -18.34 22.11
C GLY A 145 11.34 -18.03 20.62
N THR A 146 12.29 -17.25 20.11
CA THR A 146 12.36 -16.84 18.71
C THR A 146 13.02 -17.92 17.85
N LEU A 147 12.40 -18.22 16.71
CA LEU A 147 13.05 -18.92 15.60
C LEU A 147 13.76 -17.86 14.73
N ALA A 148 15.09 -17.81 14.80
CA ALA A 148 15.89 -16.78 14.14
C ALA A 148 16.70 -17.35 12.97
N ALA A 149 16.30 -17.03 11.73
CA ALA A 149 16.99 -17.44 10.50
C ALA A 149 18.06 -16.40 10.10
N GLN A 150 19.21 -16.44 10.79
CA GLN A 150 20.31 -15.46 10.69
C GLN A 150 21.42 -15.92 9.74
N GLY A 151 21.07 -16.34 8.53
CA GLY A 151 22.02 -16.73 7.47
C GLY A 151 21.84 -18.16 6.96
N GLY A 152 21.32 -19.07 7.79
CA GLY A 152 20.92 -20.41 7.37
C GLY A 152 19.44 -20.53 7.05
N SER A 153 19.06 -21.41 6.12
CA SER A 153 17.65 -21.64 5.79
C SER A 153 16.98 -22.61 6.76
N PHE A 154 15.66 -22.49 6.94
CA PHE A 154 14.89 -23.45 7.71
C PHE A 154 13.77 -24.10 6.90
N THR A 155 13.34 -25.27 7.33
CA THR A 155 12.19 -25.99 6.78
C THR A 155 11.27 -26.42 7.92
N VAL A 156 9.99 -26.09 7.81
CA VAL A 156 8.94 -26.70 8.61
C VAL A 156 8.43 -27.91 7.84
N GLY A 157 8.70 -29.11 8.36
CA GLY A 157 8.29 -30.37 7.77
C GLY A 157 6.77 -30.56 7.76
N ALA A 158 6.32 -31.74 7.35
CA ALA A 158 4.89 -32.05 7.24
C ALA A 158 4.14 -31.93 8.58
N ASN A 159 4.82 -32.16 9.70
CA ASN A 159 4.22 -31.98 11.03
C ASN A 159 4.36 -30.52 11.49
N ALA A 160 3.26 -29.97 12.01
CA ALA A 160 3.19 -28.57 12.43
C ALA A 160 4.27 -28.24 13.48
N ALA A 161 4.97 -27.12 13.25
CA ALA A 161 5.93 -26.58 14.20
C ALA A 161 5.36 -25.31 14.86
N THR A 162 5.79 -25.05 16.09
CA THR A 162 5.40 -23.83 16.83
C THR A 162 6.63 -23.03 17.23
N ALA A 163 6.57 -21.71 17.14
CA ALA A 163 7.58 -20.81 17.68
C ALA A 163 6.93 -19.72 18.57
N GLY A 164 7.71 -19.07 19.42
CA GLY A 164 7.30 -17.83 20.08
C GLY A 164 7.13 -16.73 19.03
N SER A 165 8.21 -16.45 18.30
CA SER A 165 8.32 -15.41 17.28
C SER A 165 9.19 -15.88 16.12
N LEU A 166 9.17 -15.17 14.98
CA LEU A 166 9.98 -15.45 13.79
C LEU A 166 10.79 -14.21 13.39
N SER A 167 12.11 -14.37 13.27
CA SER A 167 13.01 -13.29 12.88
C SER A 167 14.08 -13.73 11.88
N GLY A 168 14.73 -12.75 11.25
CA GLY A 168 15.87 -12.98 10.37
C GLY A 168 15.60 -12.70 8.89
N THR A 169 16.60 -13.00 8.06
CA THR A 169 16.67 -12.63 6.64
C THR A 169 16.86 -13.82 5.72
N ALA A 170 17.25 -14.98 6.25
CA ALA A 170 17.40 -16.19 5.46
C ALA A 170 16.05 -16.88 5.23
N ASN A 171 15.91 -17.55 4.08
CA ASN A 171 14.64 -18.10 3.61
C ASN A 171 14.13 -19.29 4.45
N GLY A 172 12.80 -19.44 4.47
CA GLY A 172 12.09 -20.54 5.09
C GLY A 172 11.22 -21.29 4.08
N THR A 173 11.10 -22.60 4.25
CA THR A 173 10.13 -23.43 3.50
C THR A 173 9.11 -24.01 4.46
N LEU A 174 7.83 -23.85 4.14
CA LEU A 174 6.70 -24.39 4.88
C LEU A 174 6.11 -25.56 4.09
N ASP A 175 6.42 -26.79 4.48
CA ASP A 175 5.73 -27.98 3.97
C ASP A 175 4.50 -28.30 4.84
N GLY A 176 4.60 -28.00 6.15
CA GLY A 176 3.50 -28.02 7.11
C GLY A 176 3.23 -26.64 7.71
N THR A 177 2.48 -26.61 8.81
CA THR A 177 2.06 -25.35 9.45
C THR A 177 3.13 -24.80 10.38
N LEU A 178 3.48 -23.52 10.23
CA LEU A 178 4.22 -22.76 11.25
C LEU A 178 3.24 -21.91 12.08
N SER A 179 3.20 -22.14 13.39
CA SER A 179 2.38 -21.35 14.32
C SER A 179 3.22 -20.49 15.25
N LEU A 180 2.97 -19.18 15.29
CA LEU A 180 3.61 -18.25 16.22
C LEU A 180 2.68 -17.97 17.41
N SER A 181 3.22 -18.01 18.63
CA SER A 181 2.43 -17.90 19.86
C SER A 181 2.53 -16.53 20.55
N LYS A 182 3.65 -15.83 20.37
CA LYS A 182 3.98 -14.58 21.07
C LYS A 182 4.90 -13.72 20.18
N ALA A 183 4.47 -13.45 18.96
CA ALA A 183 5.31 -12.78 17.98
C ALA A 183 5.71 -11.38 18.46
N ALA A 184 6.94 -10.98 18.16
CA ALA A 184 7.46 -9.67 18.51
C ALA A 184 8.50 -9.14 17.50
N ASP A 185 8.68 -9.84 16.38
CA ASP A 185 9.79 -9.64 15.47
C ASP A 185 9.35 -9.33 14.04
N THR A 186 10.33 -8.87 13.26
CA THR A 186 10.27 -8.75 11.79
C THR A 186 11.02 -9.91 11.14
N TYR A 187 10.37 -10.53 10.17
CA TYR A 187 11.00 -11.52 9.28
C TYR A 187 11.06 -10.96 7.86
N SER A 188 12.29 -10.80 7.38
CA SER A 188 12.59 -10.23 6.04
C SER A 188 13.02 -11.30 5.03
N GLY A 189 13.17 -12.55 5.45
CA GLY A 189 13.40 -13.67 4.55
C GLY A 189 12.14 -14.04 3.76
N VAL A 190 12.30 -14.88 2.73
CA VAL A 190 11.17 -15.41 1.96
C VAL A 190 10.67 -16.71 2.59
N LEU A 191 9.41 -16.75 3.01
CA LEU A 191 8.67 -17.98 3.28
C LEU A 191 8.10 -18.53 1.96
N SER A 192 8.30 -19.82 1.70
CA SER A 192 7.81 -20.51 0.51
C SER A 192 7.15 -21.84 0.89
N GLY A 193 6.62 -22.58 -0.08
CA GLY A 193 6.06 -23.92 0.14
C GLY A 193 4.52 -23.97 0.15
N ALA A 194 3.97 -25.15 0.46
CA ALA A 194 2.53 -25.41 0.42
C ALA A 194 1.83 -25.27 1.78
N GLY A 195 2.60 -25.19 2.86
CA GLY A 195 2.14 -25.13 4.23
C GLY A 195 1.52 -23.79 4.61
N SER A 196 0.84 -23.79 5.76
CA SER A 196 0.12 -22.64 6.31
C SER A 196 0.96 -21.84 7.32
N PHE A 197 0.60 -20.58 7.51
CA PHE A 197 1.12 -19.72 8.56
C PHE A 197 0.01 -19.35 9.55
N VAL A 198 0.28 -19.45 10.85
CA VAL A 198 -0.71 -19.15 11.91
C VAL A 198 -0.11 -18.19 12.93
N LEU A 199 -0.81 -17.10 13.23
CA LEU A 199 -0.48 -16.18 14.31
C LEU A 199 -1.50 -16.30 15.45
N ASN A 200 -1.04 -16.67 16.64
CA ASN A 200 -1.86 -16.86 17.84
C ASN A 200 -1.64 -15.78 18.91
N GLY A 201 -0.80 -14.78 18.65
CA GLY A 201 -0.56 -13.67 19.59
C GLY A 201 0.68 -12.85 19.26
N GLY A 202 0.73 -11.63 19.81
CA GLY A 202 1.82 -10.68 19.59
C GLY A 202 1.73 -9.96 18.24
N THR A 203 2.83 -9.34 17.81
CA THR A 203 2.93 -8.65 16.51
C THR A 203 4.02 -9.30 15.68
N GLN A 204 3.67 -9.80 14.49
CA GLN A 204 4.63 -10.29 13.51
C GLN A 204 4.63 -9.36 12.29
N VAL A 205 5.82 -8.90 11.89
CA VAL A 205 5.99 -8.20 10.61
C VAL A 205 6.58 -9.15 9.58
N LEU A 206 5.94 -9.25 8.41
CA LEU A 206 6.46 -9.93 7.23
C LEU A 206 6.83 -8.88 6.18
N SER A 207 8.13 -8.61 6.05
CA SER A 207 8.69 -7.64 5.09
C SER A 207 9.28 -8.29 3.84
N GLY A 208 9.49 -9.61 3.86
CA GLY A 208 9.95 -10.38 2.69
C GLY A 208 8.85 -10.70 1.68
N ASP A 209 9.26 -11.02 0.45
CA ASP A 209 8.39 -11.38 -0.67
C ASP A 209 7.96 -12.86 -0.58
N ASN A 210 7.08 -13.19 0.37
CA ASN A 210 6.71 -14.58 0.61
C ASN A 210 5.80 -15.14 -0.49
N SER A 211 5.93 -16.43 -0.72
CA SER A 211 5.33 -17.18 -1.83
C SER A 211 4.65 -18.48 -1.39
N TYR A 212 4.48 -18.68 -0.08
CA TYR A 212 3.78 -19.86 0.44
C TYR A 212 2.30 -19.83 0.03
N ARG A 213 1.73 -21.02 -0.22
CA ARG A 213 0.39 -21.18 -0.81
C ARG A 213 -0.68 -21.64 0.17
N GLY A 214 -0.28 -22.11 1.36
CA GLY A 214 -1.22 -22.45 2.42
C GLY A 214 -1.90 -21.22 2.99
N THR A 215 -2.90 -21.45 3.84
CA THR A 215 -3.66 -20.36 4.46
C THR A 215 -2.83 -19.56 5.46
N THR A 216 -3.22 -18.30 5.64
CA THR A 216 -2.72 -17.41 6.69
C THR A 216 -3.82 -17.18 7.71
N GLU A 217 -3.71 -17.77 8.89
CA GLU A 217 -4.70 -17.62 9.96
C GLU A 217 -4.18 -16.65 11.03
N VAL A 218 -4.89 -15.54 11.25
CA VAL A 218 -4.59 -14.58 12.31
C VAL A 218 -5.62 -14.76 13.41
N ASN A 219 -5.32 -15.62 14.38
CA ASN A 219 -6.22 -16.00 15.47
C ASN A 219 -6.23 -14.95 16.59
N ALA A 220 -5.09 -14.30 16.84
CA ALA A 220 -4.94 -13.19 17.79
C ALA A 220 -3.67 -12.39 17.47
N GLY A 221 -3.58 -11.17 18.02
CA GLY A 221 -2.44 -10.28 17.80
C GLY A 221 -2.54 -9.52 16.46
N THR A 222 -1.40 -9.05 15.95
CA THR A 222 -1.30 -8.26 14.73
C THR A 222 -0.35 -8.92 13.74
N LEU A 223 -0.85 -9.23 12.56
CA LEU A 223 -0.01 -9.57 11.41
C LEU A 223 0.14 -8.31 10.54
N GLN A 224 1.37 -7.80 10.44
CA GLN A 224 1.71 -6.67 9.57
C GLN A 224 2.41 -7.18 8.30
N ILE A 225 1.83 -6.85 7.14
CA ILE A 225 2.37 -7.21 5.83
C ILE A 225 2.97 -5.96 5.20
N ASP A 226 4.29 -5.91 5.12
CA ASP A 226 5.04 -4.82 4.48
C ASP A 226 5.75 -5.26 3.20
N GLY A 227 5.95 -6.58 3.02
CA GLY A 227 6.52 -7.16 1.80
C GLY A 227 5.48 -7.47 0.73
N ASN A 228 5.93 -8.06 -0.38
CA ASN A 228 5.05 -8.44 -1.50
C ASN A 228 4.66 -9.93 -1.45
N GLN A 229 3.41 -10.23 -1.07
CA GLN A 229 2.87 -11.59 -1.05
C GLN A 229 2.11 -11.97 -2.33
N SER A 230 2.29 -11.27 -3.46
CA SER A 230 1.54 -11.54 -4.70
C SER A 230 1.67 -12.98 -5.22
N ALA A 231 2.79 -13.65 -4.94
CA ALA A 231 2.98 -15.06 -5.27
C ALA A 231 2.29 -16.02 -4.27
N GLY A 232 2.01 -15.53 -3.05
CA GLY A 232 1.30 -16.24 -1.99
C GLY A 232 -0.22 -16.09 -2.15
N THR A 233 -0.85 -17.12 -2.70
CA THR A 233 -2.28 -17.09 -3.10
C THR A 233 -3.22 -17.71 -2.05
N GLY A 234 -2.68 -18.16 -0.92
CA GLY A 234 -3.47 -18.69 0.18
C GLY A 234 -4.38 -17.62 0.78
N ALA A 235 -5.58 -18.02 1.21
CA ALA A 235 -6.52 -17.11 1.84
C ALA A 235 -6.00 -16.64 3.20
N THR A 236 -6.17 -15.35 3.51
CA THR A 236 -5.87 -14.75 4.81
C THR A 236 -7.16 -14.55 5.60
N ARG A 237 -7.20 -15.04 6.84
CA ARG A 237 -8.39 -15.01 7.69
C ARG A 237 -8.05 -14.38 9.03
N VAL A 238 -8.79 -13.35 9.41
CA VAL A 238 -8.56 -12.59 10.64
C VAL A 238 -9.72 -12.82 11.59
N ALA A 239 -9.43 -13.41 12.75
CA ALA A 239 -10.40 -13.72 13.78
C ALA A 239 -10.77 -12.50 14.64
N SER A 240 -11.77 -12.67 15.52
CA SER A 240 -12.18 -11.65 16.47
C SER A 240 -11.03 -11.21 17.37
N GLY A 241 -10.78 -9.90 17.46
CA GLY A 241 -9.71 -9.30 18.27
C GLY A 241 -8.32 -9.38 17.64
N ALA A 242 -8.18 -10.01 16.47
CA ALA A 242 -6.95 -10.02 15.69
C ALA A 242 -6.92 -8.87 14.67
N THR A 243 -5.72 -8.48 14.25
CA THR A 243 -5.50 -7.36 13.32
C THR A 243 -4.67 -7.81 12.11
N LEU A 244 -5.13 -7.44 10.92
CA LEU A 244 -4.30 -7.37 9.72
C LEU A 244 -3.92 -5.91 9.46
N ALA A 245 -2.63 -5.65 9.31
CA ALA A 245 -2.06 -4.33 9.10
C ALA A 245 -0.98 -4.33 8.02
N GLY A 246 -0.46 -3.14 7.73
CA GLY A 246 0.68 -2.94 6.84
C GLY A 246 0.35 -2.20 5.55
N HIS A 247 1.36 -2.08 4.71
CA HIS A 247 1.33 -1.33 3.44
C HIS A 247 1.90 -2.13 2.26
N GLY A 248 2.02 -3.44 2.45
CA GLY A 248 2.50 -4.38 1.44
C GLY A 248 1.39 -4.91 0.54
N THR A 249 1.59 -6.12 0.02
CA THR A 249 0.60 -6.82 -0.82
C THR A 249 0.24 -8.16 -0.21
N VAL A 250 -1.05 -8.47 -0.03
CA VAL A 250 -1.56 -9.81 0.25
C VAL A 250 -2.03 -10.44 -1.06
N GLY A 251 -1.52 -11.60 -1.45
CA GLY A 251 -1.82 -12.16 -2.78
C GLY A 251 -3.20 -12.80 -2.91
N GLY A 252 -3.67 -13.51 -1.89
CA GLY A 252 -4.96 -14.23 -1.90
C GLY A 252 -6.17 -13.41 -1.46
N ASP A 253 -7.30 -14.10 -1.28
CA ASP A 253 -8.51 -13.55 -0.68
C ASP A 253 -8.27 -13.20 0.80
N VAL A 254 -8.91 -12.13 1.28
CA VAL A 254 -8.89 -11.70 2.68
C VAL A 254 -10.30 -11.71 3.26
N SER A 255 -10.46 -12.34 4.42
CA SER A 255 -11.70 -12.26 5.21
C SER A 255 -11.43 -11.73 6.63
N ILE A 256 -12.07 -10.63 6.99
CA ILE A 256 -12.04 -10.07 8.34
C ILE A 256 -13.35 -10.45 9.04
N LYS A 257 -13.23 -11.29 10.07
CA LYS A 257 -14.40 -11.79 10.81
C LYS A 257 -14.99 -10.74 11.73
N GLU A 258 -16.18 -11.02 12.26
CA GLU A 258 -16.77 -10.23 13.33
C GLU A 258 -15.76 -10.02 14.47
N GLY A 259 -15.57 -8.76 14.88
CA GLY A 259 -14.58 -8.33 15.86
C GLY A 259 -13.12 -8.29 15.36
N GLY A 260 -12.84 -8.78 14.14
CA GLY A 260 -11.52 -8.67 13.51
C GLY A 260 -11.25 -7.26 12.99
N ILE A 261 -9.98 -6.88 12.91
CA ILE A 261 -9.54 -5.51 12.62
C ILE A 261 -8.74 -5.47 11.31
N LEU A 262 -9.09 -4.55 10.42
CA LEU A 262 -8.29 -4.14 9.28
C LEU A 262 -7.71 -2.74 9.56
N SER A 263 -6.40 -2.60 9.49
CA SER A 263 -5.69 -1.34 9.76
C SER A 263 -4.56 -1.13 8.75
N PRO A 264 -4.85 -0.69 7.50
CA PRO A 264 -3.82 -0.33 6.54
C PRO A 264 -2.84 0.72 7.12
N GLY A 265 -1.64 0.80 6.55
CA GLY A 265 -0.65 1.82 6.88
C GLY A 265 0.74 1.27 7.22
N GLN A 266 1.77 2.13 7.16
CA GLN A 266 3.15 1.78 7.56
C GLN A 266 3.27 1.48 9.05
N SER A 267 2.39 2.08 9.85
CA SER A 267 2.20 1.78 11.27
C SER A 267 0.78 2.18 11.66
N LEU A 268 0.35 1.88 12.89
CA LEU A 268 -0.95 2.33 13.42
C LEU A 268 -1.16 3.86 13.35
N GLN A 269 -0.09 4.65 13.17
CA GLN A 269 -0.13 6.12 13.14
C GLN A 269 0.36 6.72 11.81
N ASN A 270 0.72 5.89 10.83
CA ASN A 270 1.24 6.36 9.56
C ASN A 270 0.48 5.73 8.41
N ALA A 271 -0.12 6.60 7.61
CA ALA A 271 -0.84 6.27 6.40
C ALA A 271 -0.02 5.41 5.42
N GLY A 272 -0.71 4.58 4.65
CA GLY A 272 -0.11 3.78 3.58
C GLY A 272 -1.13 2.93 2.81
N THR A 273 -0.71 2.39 1.67
CA THR A 273 -1.57 1.59 0.81
C THR A 273 -1.37 0.10 1.05
N LEU A 274 -2.42 -0.64 1.42
CA LEU A 274 -2.41 -2.10 1.47
C LEU A 274 -3.07 -2.67 0.19
N THR A 275 -2.36 -3.53 -0.53
CA THR A 275 -2.91 -4.17 -1.74
C THR A 275 -3.44 -5.56 -1.42
N ILE A 276 -4.65 -5.88 -1.88
CA ILE A 276 -5.26 -7.21 -1.82
C ILE A 276 -5.40 -7.77 -3.24
N GLY A 277 -4.64 -8.81 -3.56
CA GLY A 277 -4.63 -9.46 -4.87
C GLY A 277 -5.89 -10.26 -5.18
N GLY A 278 -6.63 -10.70 -4.15
CA GLY A 278 -7.92 -11.38 -4.29
C GLY A 278 -9.12 -10.49 -3.94
N ASN A 279 -10.16 -11.13 -3.41
CA ASN A 279 -11.35 -10.47 -2.86
C ASN A 279 -11.12 -10.03 -1.42
N LEU A 280 -11.81 -8.98 -0.98
CA LEU A 280 -11.86 -8.55 0.42
C LEU A 280 -13.30 -8.66 0.95
N SER A 281 -13.48 -9.41 2.04
CA SER A 281 -14.76 -9.55 2.74
C SER A 281 -14.65 -9.08 4.20
N LEU A 282 -15.51 -8.13 4.57
CA LEU A 282 -15.63 -7.58 5.91
C LEU A 282 -16.97 -8.00 6.51
N ASP A 283 -16.98 -8.79 7.59
CA ASP A 283 -18.23 -9.17 8.26
C ASP A 283 -18.88 -7.93 8.95
N LYS A 284 -20.21 -7.95 9.17
CA LYS A 284 -21.03 -6.85 9.73
C LYS A 284 -20.53 -6.27 11.07
N GLY A 285 -19.74 -7.01 11.83
CA GLY A 285 -19.15 -6.57 13.10
C GLY A 285 -17.63 -6.43 13.08
N SER A 286 -17.00 -6.44 11.90
CA SER A 286 -15.57 -6.15 11.76
C SER A 286 -15.26 -4.68 12.07
N ILE A 287 -13.98 -4.36 12.22
CA ILE A 287 -13.48 -3.02 12.55
C ILE A 287 -12.48 -2.61 11.48
N GLN A 288 -12.58 -1.37 11.02
CA GLN A 288 -11.65 -0.77 10.07
C GLN A 288 -11.08 0.50 10.70
N ASN A 289 -9.76 0.63 10.75
CA ASN A 289 -9.08 1.79 11.31
C ASN A 289 -8.26 2.47 10.22
N TRP A 290 -8.53 3.76 9.99
CA TRP A 290 -7.96 4.54 8.89
C TRP A 290 -7.29 5.81 9.40
N ASN A 291 -6.12 6.12 8.86
CA ASN A 291 -5.42 7.39 9.00
C ASN A 291 -5.58 8.18 7.70
N LEU A 292 -6.18 9.37 7.78
CA LEU A 292 -6.43 10.24 6.62
C LEU A 292 -5.91 11.65 6.91
N GLY A 293 -5.50 12.39 5.88
CA GLY A 293 -4.97 13.73 6.08
C GLY A 293 -4.81 14.60 4.84
N GLU A 294 -5.12 14.08 3.66
CA GLU A 294 -5.09 14.85 2.41
C GLU A 294 -6.37 14.59 1.62
N ALA A 295 -7.20 15.61 1.46
CA ALA A 295 -8.43 15.52 0.72
C ALA A 295 -8.15 15.33 -0.77
N ASN A 296 -9.05 14.60 -1.42
CA ASN A 296 -9.14 14.46 -2.88
C ASN A 296 -7.96 13.73 -3.54
N ILE A 297 -7.11 13.07 -2.75
CA ILE A 297 -6.03 12.21 -3.23
C ILE A 297 -6.30 10.76 -2.81
N ALA A 298 -6.09 9.81 -3.73
CA ALA A 298 -6.20 8.40 -3.42
C ALA A 298 -4.89 7.87 -2.82
N GLY A 299 -4.95 7.39 -1.58
CA GLY A 299 -3.77 6.93 -0.85
C GLY A 299 -2.70 8.01 -0.72
N GLY A 300 -1.43 7.61 -0.83
CA GLY A 300 -0.28 8.50 -0.67
C GLY A 300 0.29 8.49 0.75
N GLN A 301 1.12 9.48 1.06
CA GLN A 301 1.79 9.54 2.37
C GLN A 301 0.87 9.95 3.52
N TYR A 302 -0.28 10.55 3.19
CA TYR A 302 -1.20 11.10 4.19
C TYR A 302 -2.54 10.36 4.30
N ASN A 303 -2.85 9.47 3.37
CA ASN A 303 -4.06 8.67 3.41
C ASN A 303 -3.74 7.19 3.35
N ASP A 304 -4.30 6.44 4.28
CA ASP A 304 -4.51 5.03 4.07
C ASP A 304 -5.31 4.80 2.78
N LEU A 305 -5.06 3.65 2.15
CA LEU A 305 -5.79 3.14 1.00
C LEU A 305 -5.77 1.62 1.03
N VAL A 306 -6.86 0.99 0.62
CA VAL A 306 -6.89 -0.45 0.38
C VAL A 306 -7.27 -0.69 -1.07
N ASP A 307 -6.35 -1.26 -1.82
CA ASP A 307 -6.48 -1.52 -3.25
C ASP A 307 -6.79 -3.00 -3.48
N VAL A 308 -8.06 -3.31 -3.76
CA VAL A 308 -8.58 -4.66 -3.92
C VAL A 308 -8.64 -5.01 -5.41
N LYS A 309 -8.00 -6.10 -5.83
CA LYS A 309 -8.03 -6.51 -7.25
C LYS A 309 -9.30 -7.29 -7.60
N GLY A 310 -9.94 -7.93 -6.63
CA GLY A 310 -11.22 -8.64 -6.78
C GLY A 310 -12.44 -7.86 -6.27
N ASN A 311 -13.45 -8.60 -5.81
CA ASN A 311 -14.68 -8.08 -5.23
C ASN A 311 -14.45 -7.48 -3.84
N LEU A 312 -15.23 -6.47 -3.49
CA LEU A 312 -15.27 -5.86 -2.16
C LEU A 312 -16.64 -6.09 -1.51
N ALA A 313 -16.66 -6.78 -0.37
CA ALA A 313 -17.84 -6.86 0.49
C ALA A 313 -17.58 -6.02 1.76
N LEU A 314 -18.27 -4.89 1.87
CA LEU A 314 -18.21 -4.00 3.02
C LEU A 314 -19.01 -4.55 4.21
N GLY A 315 -18.62 -4.11 5.40
CA GLY A 315 -19.27 -4.46 6.65
C GLY A 315 -18.48 -3.92 7.83
N GLY A 316 -19.10 -3.88 9.00
CA GLY A 316 -18.40 -3.48 10.22
C GLY A 316 -18.42 -1.97 10.46
N THR A 317 -17.46 -1.51 11.24
CA THR A 317 -17.39 -0.11 11.71
C THR A 317 -16.09 0.54 11.24
N LEU A 318 -16.22 1.64 10.51
CA LEU A 318 -15.13 2.49 10.04
C LEU A 318 -14.78 3.54 11.10
N ASN A 319 -13.59 3.45 11.68
CA ASN A 319 -13.00 4.48 12.52
C ASN A 319 -11.94 5.24 11.73
N VAL A 320 -11.87 6.55 11.94
CA VAL A 320 -10.94 7.42 11.23
C VAL A 320 -10.20 8.30 12.24
N SER A 321 -8.88 8.27 12.13
CA SER A 321 -7.91 9.16 12.79
C SER A 321 -7.27 10.07 11.76
N THR A 322 -6.77 11.22 12.21
CA THR A 322 -6.07 12.18 11.36
C THR A 322 -4.58 11.86 11.29
N GLN A 323 -4.01 11.86 10.09
CA GLN A 323 -2.57 11.71 9.88
C GLN A 323 -1.84 13.00 10.28
N ASN A 324 -0.81 12.85 11.14
CA ASN A 324 -0.01 13.98 11.55
C ASN A 324 0.74 14.60 10.36
N GLY A 325 0.68 15.93 10.24
CA GLY A 325 1.30 16.67 9.14
C GLY A 325 0.53 16.58 7.81
N GLY A 326 -0.68 16.02 7.80
CA GLY A 326 -1.56 16.06 6.64
C GLY A 326 -1.96 17.50 6.29
N PRO A 327 -1.93 17.90 5.00
CA PRO A 327 -2.21 19.26 4.57
C PRO A 327 -3.68 19.68 4.85
N ASP A 328 -4.60 18.73 4.88
CA ASP A 328 -6.03 18.95 5.09
C ASP A 328 -6.47 18.49 6.50
N VAL A 329 -5.57 18.64 7.46
CA VAL A 329 -5.81 18.42 8.89
C VAL A 329 -5.66 19.73 9.65
N VAL A 330 -6.77 20.23 10.19
CA VAL A 330 -6.80 21.47 10.97
C VAL A 330 -7.17 21.13 12.41
N GLU A 331 -6.27 21.41 13.36
CA GLU A 331 -6.46 21.14 14.79
C GLU A 331 -6.86 19.69 15.12
N GLY A 332 -6.38 18.71 14.33
CA GLY A 332 -6.69 17.29 14.51
C GLY A 332 -8.06 16.88 13.99
N VAL A 333 -8.65 17.68 13.09
CA VAL A 333 -9.91 17.40 12.39
C VAL A 333 -9.64 17.40 10.88
N LEU A 334 -10.28 16.48 10.15
CA LEU A 334 -10.23 16.48 8.68
C LEU A 334 -10.99 17.70 8.14
N ASP A 335 -10.36 18.42 7.21
CA ASP A 335 -11.04 19.46 6.46
C ASP A 335 -12.05 18.85 5.45
N ALA A 336 -12.89 19.69 4.86
CA ALA A 336 -13.88 19.26 3.88
C ALA A 336 -13.20 18.67 2.62
N GLY A 337 -13.70 17.53 2.16
CA GLY A 337 -13.16 16.86 0.98
C GLY A 337 -13.59 15.40 0.84
N ILE A 338 -13.13 14.78 -0.24
CA ILE A 338 -13.37 13.36 -0.54
C ILE A 338 -12.08 12.59 -0.26
N TYR A 339 -12.13 11.60 0.62
CA TYR A 339 -11.00 10.75 0.95
C TYR A 339 -11.27 9.35 0.41
N ARG A 340 -10.43 8.86 -0.51
CA ARG A 340 -10.57 7.51 -1.05
C ARG A 340 -10.21 6.49 0.02
N LEU A 341 -11.14 5.61 0.34
CA LEU A 341 -10.89 4.48 1.25
C LEU A 341 -10.49 3.26 0.43
N TYR A 342 -11.36 2.83 -0.50
CA TYR A 342 -11.12 1.61 -1.26
C TYR A 342 -11.09 1.91 -2.76
N THR A 343 -10.20 1.21 -3.46
CA THR A 343 -10.36 0.88 -4.88
C THR A 343 -10.63 -0.61 -4.99
N TYR A 344 -11.53 -1.03 -5.89
CA TYR A 344 -11.83 -2.45 -6.09
C TYR A 344 -11.99 -2.79 -7.58
N GLY A 345 -11.50 -3.95 -8.03
CA GLY A 345 -11.58 -4.37 -9.44
C GLY A 345 -12.85 -5.15 -9.81
N GLY A 346 -13.53 -5.75 -8.83
CA GLY A 346 -14.74 -6.56 -9.02
C GLY A 346 -16.04 -5.81 -8.69
N SER A 347 -17.01 -6.51 -8.09
CA SER A 347 -18.27 -5.92 -7.62
C SER A 347 -18.22 -5.46 -6.16
N LEU A 348 -18.99 -4.43 -5.83
CA LEU A 348 -19.25 -3.99 -4.45
C LEU A 348 -20.52 -4.62 -3.86
N SER A 349 -20.45 -5.03 -2.60
CA SER A 349 -21.61 -5.54 -1.84
C SER A 349 -21.49 -5.17 -0.34
N GLY A 350 -22.52 -5.51 0.46
CA GLY A 350 -22.46 -5.35 1.92
C GLY A 350 -22.57 -3.91 2.44
N VAL A 351 -22.87 -2.93 1.58
CA VAL A 351 -22.94 -1.50 1.95
C VAL A 351 -23.86 -1.19 3.14
N SER A 352 -24.95 -1.94 3.31
CA SER A 352 -25.90 -1.77 4.43
C SER A 352 -25.36 -2.26 5.78
N ASP A 353 -24.28 -3.04 5.77
CA ASP A 353 -23.62 -3.55 6.96
C ASP A 353 -22.48 -2.64 7.44
N GLN A 354 -22.11 -1.64 6.64
CA GLN A 354 -21.10 -0.65 6.98
C GLN A 354 -21.67 0.44 7.89
N LYS A 355 -20.91 0.78 8.93
CA LYS A 355 -21.21 1.88 9.86
C LYS A 355 -20.02 2.82 9.97
N LEU A 356 -20.30 4.09 10.27
CA LEU A 356 -19.29 5.05 10.72
C LEU A 356 -19.18 4.97 12.24
N GLY A 357 -17.96 4.86 12.74
CA GLY A 357 -17.63 4.64 14.15
C GLY A 357 -17.18 5.90 14.89
N ASN A 358 -16.20 5.74 15.79
CA ASN A 358 -15.58 6.86 16.48
C ASN A 358 -14.63 7.56 15.50
N ILE A 359 -14.92 8.83 15.24
CA ILE A 359 -14.15 9.62 14.31
C ILE A 359 -13.80 10.93 14.99
N ALA A 360 -12.52 11.31 14.94
CA ALA A 360 -12.06 12.61 15.40
C ALA A 360 -12.54 13.69 14.42
N GLN A 361 -13.82 14.05 14.47
CA GLN A 361 -14.38 15.17 13.70
C GLN A 361 -14.82 16.29 14.64
N GLY A 362 -14.56 17.52 14.23
CA GLY A 362 -15.21 18.71 14.77
C GLY A 362 -16.67 18.79 14.33
N THR A 363 -17.09 19.90 13.72
CA THR A 363 -18.49 20.10 13.28
C THR A 363 -18.82 19.48 11.92
N ASN A 364 -17.85 18.83 11.26
CA ASN A 364 -18.02 18.28 9.92
C ASN A 364 -18.92 17.03 9.94
N THR A 365 -19.82 16.94 8.97
CA THR A 365 -20.63 15.74 8.72
C THR A 365 -19.83 14.75 7.86
N LEU A 366 -20.10 13.47 8.07
CA LEU A 366 -19.49 12.38 7.34
C LEU A 366 -20.53 11.54 6.64
N SER A 367 -20.23 11.18 5.40
CA SER A 367 -21.00 10.21 4.66
C SER A 367 -20.09 9.29 3.87
N LEU A 368 -20.54 8.05 3.69
CA LEU A 368 -19.86 7.10 2.83
C LEU A 368 -20.49 7.18 1.44
N GLN A 369 -19.65 7.38 0.43
CA GLN A 369 -20.05 7.32 -0.97
C GLN A 369 -19.63 5.96 -1.53
N THR A 370 -20.62 5.17 -1.94
CA THR A 370 -20.44 3.81 -2.49
C THR A 370 -21.06 3.64 -3.87
N VAL A 371 -21.67 4.69 -4.42
CA VAL A 371 -22.32 4.62 -5.74
C VAL A 371 -21.34 4.77 -6.90
N ILE A 372 -20.11 5.20 -6.63
CA ILE A 372 -19.06 5.18 -7.65
C ILE A 372 -18.59 3.74 -7.82
N ASP A 373 -18.69 3.25 -9.05
CA ASP A 373 -18.13 1.95 -9.38
C ASP A 373 -16.61 1.94 -9.13
N HIS A 374 -16.11 0.80 -8.68
CA HIS A 374 -14.70 0.58 -8.34
C HIS A 374 -14.10 1.44 -7.21
N GLN A 375 -14.91 2.25 -6.51
CA GLN A 375 -14.44 3.09 -5.40
C GLN A 375 -15.37 3.12 -4.20
N VAL A 376 -14.78 3.37 -3.02
CA VAL A 376 -15.51 3.73 -1.81
C VAL A 376 -14.81 4.93 -1.19
N ASN A 377 -15.58 6.00 -0.93
CA ASN A 377 -15.03 7.25 -0.43
C ASN A 377 -15.69 7.67 0.89
N LEU A 378 -14.89 8.28 1.75
CA LEU A 378 -15.39 9.09 2.85
C LEU A 378 -15.54 10.52 2.36
N VAL A 379 -16.74 11.07 2.46
CA VAL A 379 -17.01 12.49 2.20
C VAL A 379 -17.08 13.21 3.53
N VAL A 380 -16.16 14.17 3.73
CA VAL A 380 -16.11 15.08 4.87
C VAL A 380 -16.64 16.43 4.40
N GLY A 381 -17.68 16.97 5.05
CA GLY A 381 -18.26 18.24 4.63
C GLY A 381 -19.55 18.59 5.37
N SER A 382 -20.40 19.45 4.80
CA SER A 382 -21.64 19.94 5.41
C SER A 382 -22.93 19.38 4.78
N ASN A 383 -22.91 18.14 4.27
CA ASN A 383 -24.02 17.50 3.51
C ASN A 383 -24.39 18.22 2.20
N THR A 384 -23.41 18.62 1.39
CA THR A 384 -23.65 19.42 0.19
C THR A 384 -24.05 18.57 -1.03
N MET A 385 -25.16 18.96 -1.65
CA MET A 385 -25.78 18.34 -2.83
C MET A 385 -24.99 18.71 -4.09
N ASN A 386 -23.96 17.92 -4.38
CA ASN A 386 -22.86 18.31 -5.26
C ASN A 386 -22.67 17.43 -6.49
N PHE A 387 -23.51 16.40 -6.65
CA PHE A 387 -23.36 15.41 -7.72
C PHE A 387 -24.28 15.76 -8.87
N TRP A 388 -23.74 15.82 -10.08
CA TRP A 388 -24.51 16.08 -11.29
C TRP A 388 -25.36 14.87 -11.64
N ASP A 389 -26.68 15.07 -11.75
CA ASP A 389 -27.66 14.03 -12.06
C ASP A 389 -28.33 14.20 -13.44
N GLY A 390 -27.90 15.23 -14.17
CA GLY A 390 -28.45 15.58 -15.48
C GLY A 390 -29.86 16.16 -15.44
N GLY A 391 -30.32 16.63 -16.59
CA GLY A 391 -31.65 17.24 -16.78
C GLY A 391 -32.77 16.24 -17.10
N ASN A 392 -32.49 14.94 -17.07
CA ASN A 392 -33.52 13.95 -17.34
C ASN A 392 -34.44 13.78 -16.12
N SER A 393 -35.62 14.37 -16.17
CA SER A 393 -36.59 14.36 -15.08
C SER A 393 -37.06 12.97 -14.63
N SER A 394 -36.87 11.93 -15.45
CA SER A 394 -37.14 10.55 -15.01
C SER A 394 -36.21 10.07 -13.90
N ASN A 395 -35.05 10.70 -13.75
CA ASN A 395 -34.04 10.36 -12.75
C ASN A 395 -34.32 10.99 -11.39
N HIS A 396 -35.10 12.07 -11.37
CA HIS A 396 -35.31 12.91 -10.18
C HIS A 396 -36.47 12.46 -9.30
N GLY A 397 -37.06 11.29 -9.60
CA GLY A 397 -38.24 10.76 -8.93
C GLY A 397 -39.55 11.45 -9.36
N ALA A 398 -40.69 10.91 -8.91
CA ALA A 398 -42.01 11.33 -9.39
C ALA A 398 -42.39 12.78 -8.99
N ASP A 399 -41.78 13.30 -7.93
CA ASP A 399 -41.94 14.67 -7.45
C ASP A 399 -40.83 15.62 -7.94
N GLY A 400 -39.90 15.10 -8.77
CA GLY A 400 -38.74 15.82 -9.25
C GLY A 400 -37.67 16.12 -8.20
N SER A 401 -37.77 15.60 -6.97
CA SER A 401 -36.80 15.86 -5.88
C SER A 401 -36.41 14.63 -5.06
N SER A 402 -37.12 13.51 -5.23
CA SER A 402 -36.91 12.26 -4.49
C SER A 402 -35.80 11.38 -5.07
N GLY A 403 -35.31 11.67 -6.27
CA GLY A 403 -34.26 10.91 -6.94
C GLY A 403 -34.64 9.46 -7.23
N ASN A 404 -33.66 8.69 -7.71
CA ASN A 404 -33.81 7.27 -8.06
C ASN A 404 -32.76 6.36 -7.40
N ALA A 405 -32.07 6.87 -6.38
CA ALA A 405 -30.95 6.22 -5.69
C ALA A 405 -29.74 5.88 -6.58
N THR A 406 -29.56 6.62 -7.67
CA THR A 406 -28.41 6.53 -8.59
C THR A 406 -27.92 7.95 -8.92
N VAL A 407 -26.62 8.15 -9.08
CA VAL A 407 -26.07 9.38 -9.70
C VAL A 407 -25.95 9.11 -11.18
N ASN A 408 -26.83 9.70 -11.99
CA ASN A 408 -26.99 9.35 -13.39
C ASN A 408 -26.10 10.14 -14.34
N GLY A 409 -25.84 11.40 -14.05
CA GLY A 409 -25.18 12.32 -14.96
C GLY A 409 -25.99 12.63 -16.22
N GLY A 410 -25.29 12.98 -17.31
CA GLY A 410 -25.86 13.21 -18.64
C GLY A 410 -26.02 14.68 -19.00
N ASN A 411 -26.85 14.97 -20.01
CA ASN A 411 -27.07 16.34 -20.48
C ASN A 411 -27.96 17.13 -19.52
N GLY A 412 -27.76 18.44 -19.41
CA GLY A 412 -28.66 19.31 -18.64
C GLY A 412 -28.14 20.74 -18.51
N VAL A 413 -28.93 21.57 -17.83
CA VAL A 413 -28.60 22.98 -17.57
C VAL A 413 -28.13 23.15 -16.12
N TRP A 414 -27.02 23.83 -15.93
CA TRP A 414 -26.50 24.23 -14.62
C TRP A 414 -26.88 25.69 -14.37
N THR A 415 -27.95 25.89 -13.59
CA THR A 415 -28.41 27.21 -13.17
C THR A 415 -28.03 27.49 -11.72
N ALA A 416 -27.91 28.78 -11.35
CA ALA A 416 -27.84 29.18 -9.95
C ALA A 416 -29.18 28.98 -9.21
N LEU A 417 -29.16 28.96 -7.87
CA LEU A 417 -30.37 28.89 -7.05
C LEU A 417 -31.18 30.20 -7.19
N ASN A 418 -32.27 30.17 -7.97
CA ASN A 418 -33.05 31.36 -8.32
C ASN A 418 -34.59 31.17 -8.24
N GLY A 419 -35.06 30.13 -7.56
CA GLY A 419 -36.50 29.86 -7.39
C GLY A 419 -37.18 29.13 -8.56
N ALA A 420 -36.46 28.83 -9.65
CA ALA A 420 -36.92 28.03 -10.79
C ALA A 420 -35.85 27.02 -11.26
N GLY A 421 -35.11 26.41 -10.32
CA GLY A 421 -34.02 25.49 -10.68
C GLY A 421 -34.54 24.10 -11.05
N ASP A 422 -34.08 23.58 -12.19
CA ASP A 422 -34.16 22.16 -12.50
C ASP A 422 -33.34 21.40 -11.45
N ASN A 423 -33.91 20.37 -10.84
CA ASN A 423 -33.29 19.61 -9.75
C ASN A 423 -32.20 18.65 -10.29
N ASN A 424 -31.20 19.22 -10.95
CA ASN A 424 -30.15 18.49 -11.67
C ASN A 424 -28.97 18.09 -10.77
N TRP A 425 -29.03 18.38 -9.47
CA TRP A 425 -27.98 18.07 -8.50
C TRP A 425 -28.50 17.15 -7.42
N THR A 426 -27.75 16.10 -7.09
CA THR A 426 -28.10 15.09 -6.10
C THR A 426 -27.08 15.02 -4.96
N ASN A 427 -27.46 14.32 -3.89
CA ASN A 427 -26.51 13.81 -2.91
C ASN A 427 -25.70 12.64 -3.46
N ALA A 428 -24.67 12.25 -2.70
CA ALA A 428 -23.70 11.19 -3.03
C ALA A 428 -24.29 9.80 -3.28
N ASN A 429 -25.60 9.61 -3.12
CA ASN A 429 -26.27 8.33 -3.35
C ASN A 429 -27.49 8.44 -4.29
N GLY A 430 -27.69 9.56 -4.98
CA GLY A 430 -28.79 9.69 -5.94
C GLY A 430 -30.20 9.72 -5.32
N SER A 431 -30.30 9.82 -3.99
CA SER A 431 -31.57 9.63 -3.27
C SER A 431 -32.37 10.91 -3.06
N ARG A 432 -31.84 12.05 -3.48
CA ARG A 432 -32.52 13.35 -3.44
C ARG A 432 -31.96 14.23 -4.53
N ASN A 433 -32.83 15.01 -5.16
CA ASN A 433 -32.47 15.98 -6.18
C ASN A 433 -32.88 17.38 -5.73
N THR A 434 -31.99 18.36 -5.94
CA THR A 434 -32.18 19.77 -5.60
C THR A 434 -31.54 20.68 -6.65
N PRO A 435 -31.82 21.99 -6.63
CA PRO A 435 -31.04 22.95 -7.39
C PRO A 435 -29.58 23.02 -6.90
N TRP A 436 -28.71 23.64 -7.71
CA TRP A 436 -27.30 23.82 -7.38
C TRP A 436 -27.10 24.57 -6.06
N ASN A 437 -26.27 24.01 -5.18
CA ASN A 437 -25.85 24.69 -3.96
C ASN A 437 -24.68 25.63 -4.25
N THR A 438 -24.97 26.92 -4.35
CA THR A 438 -24.02 27.96 -4.76
C THR A 438 -22.69 27.91 -3.97
N GLY A 439 -21.56 27.96 -4.68
CA GLY A 439 -20.21 27.93 -4.11
C GLY A 439 -19.73 26.54 -3.65
N SER A 440 -20.48 25.48 -3.92
CA SER A 440 -20.08 24.12 -3.60
C SER A 440 -19.09 23.55 -4.63
N TYR A 441 -18.50 22.40 -4.30
CA TYR A 441 -17.59 21.67 -5.19
C TYR A 441 -18.40 20.71 -6.06
N ALA A 442 -18.39 20.88 -7.38
CA ALA A 442 -19.23 20.09 -8.28
C ALA A 442 -18.58 18.75 -8.66
N ILE A 443 -19.37 17.68 -8.76
CA ILE A 443 -18.88 16.35 -9.07
C ILE A 443 -19.71 15.78 -10.23
N PHE A 444 -19.02 15.43 -11.32
CA PHE A 444 -19.56 14.88 -12.54
C PHE A 444 -19.19 13.41 -12.65
N GLU A 445 -20.19 12.54 -12.52
CA GLU A 445 -20.09 11.09 -12.56
C GLU A 445 -21.21 10.52 -13.44
N GLY A 446 -21.43 9.20 -13.43
CA GLY A 446 -22.45 8.57 -14.26
C GLY A 446 -22.13 8.70 -15.75
N SER A 447 -23.18 8.83 -16.57
CA SER A 447 -23.04 9.02 -18.02
C SER A 447 -22.52 10.42 -18.32
N ALA A 448 -21.47 10.55 -19.12
CA ALA A 448 -21.00 11.84 -19.59
C ALA A 448 -22.09 12.57 -20.41
N GLY A 449 -22.04 13.90 -20.38
CA GLY A 449 -22.96 14.72 -21.17
C GLY A 449 -22.50 16.17 -21.31
N ARG A 450 -23.35 16.96 -21.99
CA ARG A 450 -23.22 18.41 -22.13
C ARG A 450 -23.92 19.11 -20.96
N VAL A 451 -23.16 19.85 -20.18
CA VAL A 451 -23.61 20.65 -19.04
C VAL A 451 -23.58 22.12 -19.47
N GLU A 452 -24.76 22.69 -19.67
CA GLU A 452 -24.92 24.08 -20.10
C GLU A 452 -25.05 25.00 -18.89
N VAL A 453 -23.99 25.76 -18.60
CA VAL A 453 -23.97 26.80 -17.59
C VAL A 453 -24.82 27.96 -18.08
N GLN A 454 -25.77 28.38 -17.23
CA GLN A 454 -26.63 29.51 -17.49
C GLN A 454 -26.55 30.48 -16.31
N ASP A 455 -26.00 31.67 -16.55
CA ASP A 455 -25.80 32.72 -15.54
C ASP A 455 -26.99 33.68 -15.44
N THR A 456 -28.14 33.28 -15.99
CA THR A 456 -29.38 34.03 -15.97
C THR A 456 -30.47 33.23 -15.23
N ASP A 457 -31.31 33.93 -14.50
CA ASP A 457 -32.51 33.34 -13.92
C ASP A 457 -33.66 33.20 -14.92
N ALA A 458 -34.74 32.52 -14.52
CA ALA A 458 -35.92 32.34 -15.39
C ALA A 458 -36.51 33.69 -15.87
N PRO A 459 -36.54 34.77 -15.05
CA PRO A 459 -36.83 36.13 -15.51
C PRO A 459 -35.78 36.80 -16.44
N GLY A 460 -34.60 36.22 -16.62
CA GLY A 460 -33.50 36.73 -17.44
C GLY A 460 -32.56 37.71 -16.71
N ALA A 461 -32.66 37.83 -15.38
CA ALA A 461 -31.74 38.61 -14.57
C ALA A 461 -30.45 37.83 -14.29
N PHE A 462 -29.34 38.56 -14.14
CA PHE A 462 -28.04 37.99 -13.84
C PHE A 462 -28.04 37.23 -12.50
N SER A 463 -27.66 35.96 -12.55
CA SER A 463 -27.61 35.01 -11.44
C SER A 463 -26.43 34.05 -11.65
N PRO A 464 -25.23 34.40 -11.13
CA PRO A 464 -24.00 33.68 -11.44
C PRO A 464 -23.99 32.28 -10.84
N VAL A 465 -23.56 31.30 -11.63
CA VAL A 465 -23.26 29.95 -11.14
C VAL A 465 -21.92 29.98 -10.41
N LYS A 466 -21.97 29.96 -9.08
CA LYS A 466 -20.77 29.97 -8.24
C LYS A 466 -20.29 28.56 -7.90
N VAL A 467 -18.99 28.29 -7.97
CA VAL A 467 -18.39 26.96 -7.76
C VAL A 467 -17.03 27.08 -7.05
N SER A 468 -16.69 26.15 -6.16
CA SER A 468 -15.38 26.13 -5.48
C SER A 468 -14.33 25.25 -6.17
N GLY A 469 -14.79 24.33 -7.03
CA GLY A 469 -13.98 23.42 -7.83
C GLY A 469 -14.84 22.34 -8.48
N MET A 470 -14.21 21.45 -9.25
CA MET A 470 -14.93 20.41 -10.01
C MET A 470 -14.18 19.08 -10.01
N GLN A 471 -14.88 17.96 -10.01
CA GLN A 471 -14.33 16.64 -10.34
C GLN A 471 -15.11 16.00 -11.48
N PHE A 472 -14.40 15.37 -12.41
CA PHE A 472 -14.94 14.50 -13.45
C PHE A 472 -14.41 13.08 -13.24
N ALA A 473 -15.32 12.14 -12.97
CA ALA A 473 -14.99 10.75 -12.66
C ALA A 473 -15.90 9.74 -13.38
N ASN A 474 -16.48 10.13 -14.52
CA ASN A 474 -17.22 9.21 -15.37
C ASN A 474 -16.30 8.17 -16.00
N ASN A 475 -16.59 6.90 -15.78
CA ASN A 475 -15.81 5.79 -16.35
C ASN A 475 -16.56 5.12 -17.51
N ASP A 476 -17.38 5.88 -18.25
CA ASP A 476 -18.15 5.40 -19.41
C ASP A 476 -17.38 5.51 -20.74
N GLY A 477 -16.13 5.97 -20.69
CA GLY A 477 -15.27 6.18 -21.86
C GLY A 477 -15.64 7.40 -22.70
N GLN A 478 -16.59 8.22 -22.24
CA GLN A 478 -17.07 9.40 -22.94
C GLN A 478 -16.54 10.69 -22.28
N THR A 479 -16.77 11.83 -22.91
CA THR A 479 -16.26 13.14 -22.46
C THR A 479 -17.40 14.01 -21.93
N TYR A 480 -17.25 14.51 -20.70
CA TYR A 480 -18.11 15.60 -20.22
C TYR A 480 -17.73 16.91 -20.90
N VAL A 481 -18.72 17.72 -21.27
CA VAL A 481 -18.51 19.05 -21.85
C VAL A 481 -19.26 20.09 -21.02
N VAL A 482 -18.55 20.94 -20.30
CA VAL A 482 -19.13 22.08 -19.57
C VAL A 482 -19.00 23.33 -20.45
N THR A 483 -20.11 23.96 -20.78
CA THR A 483 -20.22 25.00 -21.82
C THR A 483 -21.29 26.03 -21.45
N GLY A 484 -21.45 27.08 -22.25
CA GLY A 484 -22.42 28.15 -22.00
C GLY A 484 -21.77 29.41 -21.44
N ASP A 485 -22.44 30.01 -20.45
CA ASP A 485 -22.02 31.21 -19.73
C ASP A 485 -20.87 30.93 -18.75
N ASP A 486 -20.32 31.98 -18.13
CA ASP A 486 -19.18 31.90 -17.20
C ASP A 486 -19.49 31.11 -15.91
N LEU A 487 -18.48 30.38 -15.42
CA LEU A 487 -18.47 29.81 -14.06
C LEU A 487 -17.75 30.74 -13.10
N TYR A 488 -18.40 31.15 -12.01
CA TYR A 488 -17.85 32.09 -11.04
C TYR A 488 -17.17 31.35 -9.89
N VAL A 489 -15.85 31.36 -9.86
CA VAL A 489 -15.10 30.60 -8.85
C VAL A 489 -15.12 31.27 -7.48
N THR A 490 -15.13 30.52 -6.39
CA THR A 490 -15.22 31.08 -5.02
C THR A 490 -13.97 30.87 -4.18
N THR A 491 -12.90 30.33 -4.75
CA THR A 491 -11.68 29.95 -4.04
C THR A 491 -10.45 30.61 -4.67
N ALA A 492 -9.44 30.91 -3.83
CA ALA A 492 -8.14 31.37 -4.29
C ALA A 492 -7.40 30.31 -5.14
N THR A 493 -7.77 29.04 -4.97
CA THR A 493 -7.29 27.92 -5.76
C THR A 493 -8.50 27.09 -6.21
N THR A 494 -8.81 27.14 -7.49
CA THR A 494 -9.85 26.31 -8.11
C THR A 494 -9.24 25.00 -8.56
N THR A 495 -9.63 23.90 -7.91
CA THR A 495 -9.14 22.57 -8.28
C THR A 495 -10.14 21.87 -9.22
N ILE A 496 -9.65 21.46 -10.39
CA ILE A 496 -10.37 20.60 -11.34
C ILE A 496 -9.68 19.23 -11.38
N ARG A 497 -10.39 18.21 -10.92
CA ARG A 497 -9.95 16.82 -10.97
C ARG A 497 -10.54 16.13 -12.19
N VAL A 498 -9.72 15.47 -12.98
CA VAL A 498 -10.19 14.57 -14.06
C VAL A 498 -9.61 13.21 -13.83
N GLY A 499 -10.46 12.30 -13.40
CA GLY A 499 -10.07 10.99 -12.92
C GLY A 499 -10.78 10.66 -11.62
N ASP A 500 -10.60 9.40 -11.26
CA ASP A 500 -11.23 8.77 -10.11
C ASP A 500 -10.19 8.38 -9.04
N GLY A 501 -8.98 8.95 -9.16
CA GLY A 501 -7.82 8.63 -8.33
C GLY A 501 -7.19 7.25 -8.62
N SER A 502 -7.74 6.46 -9.54
CA SER A 502 -7.13 5.21 -9.99
C SER A 502 -6.27 5.41 -11.25
N SER A 503 -5.47 4.41 -11.61
CA SER A 503 -4.75 4.39 -12.89
C SER A 503 -5.70 4.30 -14.10
N SER A 504 -6.85 3.64 -13.97
CA SER A 504 -7.89 3.57 -15.01
C SER A 504 -8.49 4.95 -15.32
N GLY A 505 -8.48 5.84 -14.32
CA GLY A 505 -8.88 7.24 -14.45
C GLY A 505 -8.12 8.03 -15.52
N ALA A 506 -6.98 7.53 -16.00
CA ALA A 506 -6.22 8.13 -17.10
C ALA A 506 -7.02 8.21 -18.42
N SER A 507 -8.04 7.37 -18.60
CA SER A 507 -8.91 7.39 -19.78
C SER A 507 -10.01 8.47 -19.71
N ILE A 508 -10.26 9.04 -18.53
CA ILE A 508 -11.33 9.99 -18.31
C ILE A 508 -10.95 11.34 -18.92
N THR A 509 -11.88 11.93 -19.67
CA THR A 509 -11.69 13.22 -20.35
C THR A 509 -12.83 14.18 -20.01
N ALA A 510 -12.49 15.44 -19.75
CA ALA A 510 -13.46 16.52 -19.58
C ALA A 510 -13.07 17.73 -20.43
N THR A 511 -14.06 18.39 -21.03
CA THR A 511 -13.88 19.62 -21.80
C THR A 511 -14.50 20.80 -21.05
N LEU A 512 -13.69 21.83 -20.82
CA LEU A 512 -14.09 23.13 -20.33
C LEU A 512 -14.22 24.09 -21.53
N ASP A 513 -15.46 24.31 -21.96
CA ASP A 513 -15.89 25.23 -23.01
C ASP A 513 -16.65 26.44 -22.39
N THR A 514 -16.19 26.86 -21.22
CA THR A 514 -16.64 28.05 -20.48
C THR A 514 -15.42 28.74 -19.85
N VAL A 515 -15.61 29.97 -19.35
CA VAL A 515 -14.58 30.74 -18.65
C VAL A 515 -14.71 30.54 -17.15
N LEU A 516 -13.57 30.31 -16.47
CA LEU A 516 -13.48 30.45 -15.01
C LEU A 516 -13.32 31.94 -14.66
N ASN A 517 -14.41 32.54 -14.20
CA ASN A 517 -14.49 33.94 -13.81
C ASN A 517 -14.12 34.08 -12.33
N ASP A 518 -13.01 34.76 -12.03
CA ASP A 518 -12.47 34.94 -10.68
C ASP A 518 -12.81 36.29 -10.04
N SER A 519 -13.76 37.03 -10.62
CA SER A 519 -14.23 38.34 -10.12
C SER A 519 -14.75 38.30 -8.68
N THR A 520 -15.14 37.13 -8.20
CA THR A 520 -15.61 36.87 -6.83
C THR A 520 -14.49 36.59 -5.82
N VAL A 521 -13.23 36.52 -6.25
CA VAL A 521 -12.07 36.15 -5.42
C VAL A 521 -11.07 37.29 -5.38
N THR A 522 -10.84 37.85 -4.19
CA THR A 522 -9.81 38.88 -3.99
C THR A 522 -8.43 38.32 -4.33
N GLY A 523 -7.75 38.94 -5.30
CA GLY A 523 -6.43 38.49 -5.78
C GLY A 523 -6.47 37.48 -6.92
N GLY A 524 -7.66 37.13 -7.42
CA GLY A 524 -7.87 36.15 -8.49
C GLY A 524 -7.81 34.70 -8.01
N THR A 525 -7.91 33.76 -8.95
CA THR A 525 -7.78 32.31 -8.68
C THR A 525 -6.59 31.68 -9.40
N ALA A 526 -5.96 30.69 -8.78
CA ALA A 526 -5.09 29.73 -9.44
C ALA A 526 -5.89 28.51 -9.91
N LEU A 527 -5.53 27.93 -11.05
CA LEU A 527 -6.11 26.66 -11.53
C LEU A 527 -5.20 25.50 -11.13
N VAL A 528 -5.74 24.47 -10.47
CA VAL A 528 -5.06 23.19 -10.24
C VAL A 528 -5.76 22.09 -11.00
N LYS A 529 -5.09 21.49 -11.98
CA LYS A 529 -5.49 20.23 -12.62
C LYS A 529 -4.82 19.06 -11.90
N SER A 530 -5.62 18.13 -11.39
CA SER A 530 -5.13 16.89 -10.76
C SER A 530 -5.85 15.64 -11.27
N ASP A 531 -5.49 14.47 -10.73
CA ASP A 531 -5.82 13.13 -11.21
C ASP A 531 -5.30 12.79 -12.61
N ALA A 532 -5.31 11.49 -12.96
CA ALA A 532 -4.61 10.93 -14.11
C ALA A 532 -5.22 11.27 -15.48
N GLY A 533 -6.48 11.71 -15.54
CA GLY A 533 -7.21 11.97 -16.78
C GLY A 533 -6.87 13.30 -17.46
N THR A 534 -7.62 13.63 -18.52
CA THR A 534 -7.37 14.78 -19.41
C THR A 534 -8.41 15.89 -19.24
N LEU A 535 -7.96 17.10 -18.90
CA LEU A 535 -8.77 18.31 -18.98
C LEU A 535 -8.45 19.05 -20.27
N ILE A 536 -9.44 19.25 -21.14
CA ILE A 536 -9.33 20.01 -22.39
C ILE A 536 -9.95 21.39 -22.16
N ILE A 537 -9.18 22.47 -22.35
CA ILE A 537 -9.69 23.84 -22.32
C ILE A 537 -9.90 24.30 -23.75
N THR A 538 -11.13 24.71 -24.09
CA THR A 538 -11.50 25.15 -25.45
C THR A 538 -11.97 26.60 -25.51
N LYS A 539 -12.35 27.19 -24.36
CA LYS A 539 -12.51 28.64 -24.22
C LYS A 539 -11.31 29.29 -23.56
N ASP A 540 -10.99 30.49 -24.03
CA ASP A 540 -9.92 31.31 -23.47
C ASP A 540 -10.23 31.70 -22.04
N GLN A 541 -9.31 31.38 -21.13
CA GLN A 541 -9.44 31.61 -19.70
C GLN A 541 -8.89 32.99 -19.32
N THR A 542 -9.53 33.61 -18.33
CA THR A 542 -9.20 34.97 -17.88
C THR A 542 -8.62 35.05 -16.48
N TYR A 543 -8.55 33.94 -15.73
CA TYR A 543 -7.98 33.92 -14.38
C TYR A 543 -6.50 34.34 -14.37
N THR A 544 -6.06 34.95 -13.27
CA THR A 544 -4.72 35.56 -13.19
C THR A 544 -3.71 34.78 -12.33
N GLY A 545 -4.18 33.85 -11.50
CA GLY A 545 -3.30 32.99 -10.70
C GLY A 545 -2.53 31.98 -11.54
N ALA A 546 -1.65 31.22 -10.89
CA ALA A 546 -0.84 30.21 -11.58
C ALA A 546 -1.71 29.04 -12.06
N THR A 547 -1.22 28.35 -13.10
CA THR A 547 -1.80 27.08 -13.57
C THR A 547 -0.89 25.95 -13.11
N THR A 548 -1.40 25.04 -12.29
CA THR A 548 -0.66 23.87 -11.78
C THR A 548 -1.25 22.59 -12.35
N ILE A 549 -0.44 21.78 -13.00
CA ILE A 549 -0.76 20.43 -13.47
C ILE A 549 -0.11 19.46 -12.47
N GLY A 550 -0.87 19.05 -11.45
CA GLY A 550 -0.42 18.09 -10.45
C GLY A 550 -0.40 16.64 -10.95
N GLY A 551 -1.17 16.32 -11.99
CA GLY A 551 -1.23 14.99 -12.60
C GLY A 551 -2.10 14.94 -13.87
N GLY A 552 -1.95 13.85 -14.62
CA GLY A 552 -2.65 13.64 -15.88
C GLY A 552 -2.27 14.67 -16.95
N THR A 553 -3.24 15.00 -17.82
CA THR A 553 -3.03 15.92 -18.95
C THR A 553 -3.88 17.18 -18.80
N LEU A 554 -3.25 18.33 -19.03
CA LEU A 554 -3.94 19.58 -19.38
C LEU A 554 -3.72 19.85 -20.87
N GLN A 555 -4.79 19.88 -21.65
CA GLN A 555 -4.76 20.18 -23.08
C GLN A 555 -5.35 21.57 -23.34
N LEU A 556 -4.58 22.42 -24.00
CA LEU A 556 -4.99 23.74 -24.46
C LEU A 556 -5.43 23.64 -25.93
N GLY A 557 -6.72 23.86 -26.17
CA GLY A 557 -7.36 23.71 -27.48
C GLY A 557 -7.69 22.25 -27.84
N ASN A 558 -8.42 22.07 -28.93
CA ASN A 558 -8.81 20.78 -29.52
C ASN A 558 -8.68 20.79 -31.05
N GLY A 559 -7.63 21.44 -31.55
CA GLY A 559 -7.39 21.73 -32.97
C GLY A 559 -8.03 23.04 -33.46
N GLY A 560 -8.76 23.75 -32.58
CA GLY A 560 -9.36 25.06 -32.83
C GLY A 560 -8.40 26.24 -32.61
N THR A 561 -8.96 27.42 -32.31
CA THR A 561 -8.22 28.67 -32.01
C THR A 561 -8.50 29.23 -30.61
N GLY A 562 -9.32 28.53 -29.81
CA GLY A 562 -9.62 28.87 -28.42
C GLY A 562 -9.02 27.85 -27.47
N GLY A 563 -8.89 28.22 -26.20
CA GLY A 563 -8.28 27.38 -25.17
C GLY A 563 -7.04 27.98 -24.51
N ARG A 564 -6.88 29.32 -24.59
CA ARG A 564 -5.71 30.03 -24.11
C ARG A 564 -5.76 30.23 -22.59
N ILE A 565 -4.60 30.25 -21.95
CA ILE A 565 -4.40 30.61 -20.53
C ILE A 565 -3.47 31.82 -20.38
N SER A 566 -3.53 32.76 -21.33
CA SER A 566 -2.56 33.86 -21.46
C SER A 566 -2.47 34.79 -20.24
N SER A 567 -3.51 34.84 -19.41
CA SER A 567 -3.54 35.63 -18.17
C SER A 567 -2.91 34.92 -16.97
N SER A 568 -2.60 33.62 -17.07
CA SER A 568 -1.94 32.86 -16.00
C SER A 568 -0.59 33.48 -15.68
N SER A 569 -0.25 33.55 -14.39
CA SER A 569 1.01 34.14 -13.92
C SER A 569 2.22 33.19 -14.01
N ALA A 570 1.98 31.88 -13.91
CA ALA A 570 2.99 30.83 -14.04
C ALA A 570 2.35 29.52 -14.52
N ILE A 571 3.18 28.56 -14.94
CA ILE A 571 2.74 27.19 -15.24
C ILE A 571 3.63 26.20 -14.47
N HIS A 572 3.05 25.49 -13.50
CA HIS A 572 3.73 24.42 -12.76
C HIS A 572 3.31 23.07 -13.32
N ASN A 573 4.18 22.38 -14.05
CA ASN A 573 3.84 21.18 -14.79
C ASN A 573 4.50 19.93 -14.20
N ASN A 574 3.75 19.10 -13.48
CA ASN A 574 4.17 17.78 -12.98
C ASN A 574 3.46 16.62 -13.70
N GLY A 575 2.65 16.91 -14.73
CA GLY A 575 1.94 15.93 -15.55
C GLY A 575 2.31 16.06 -17.03
N ALA A 576 1.31 16.31 -17.89
CA ALA A 576 1.51 16.64 -19.29
C ALA A 576 0.77 17.94 -19.64
N LEU A 577 1.49 18.88 -20.26
CA LEU A 577 0.91 20.04 -20.92
C LEU A 577 0.89 19.78 -22.43
N VAL A 578 -0.31 19.76 -23.03
CA VAL A 578 -0.51 19.56 -24.46
C VAL A 578 -1.06 20.85 -25.07
N VAL A 579 -0.50 21.30 -26.20
CA VAL A 579 -1.04 22.42 -26.97
C VAL A 579 -1.53 21.93 -28.32
N ASP A 580 -2.84 21.93 -28.52
CA ASP A 580 -3.52 21.50 -29.73
C ASP A 580 -4.31 22.66 -30.34
N HIS A 581 -3.57 23.60 -30.95
CA HIS A 581 -4.11 24.77 -31.63
C HIS A 581 -3.78 24.76 -33.13
N SER A 582 -4.66 25.34 -33.94
CA SER A 582 -4.45 25.55 -35.38
C SER A 582 -3.78 26.89 -35.71
N ASP A 583 -3.74 27.83 -34.77
CA ASP A 583 -3.17 29.17 -34.89
C ASP A 583 -1.98 29.38 -33.94
N ALA A 584 -1.48 30.62 -33.86
CA ALA A 584 -0.35 30.95 -33.01
C ALA A 584 -0.78 31.10 -31.53
N VAL A 585 -0.08 30.42 -30.63
CA VAL A 585 -0.23 30.50 -29.18
C VAL A 585 1.08 30.99 -28.56
N ALA A 586 1.03 32.05 -27.76
CA ALA A 586 2.18 32.52 -27.00
C ALA A 586 2.02 32.10 -25.54
N LEU A 587 2.98 31.31 -25.04
CA LEU A 587 3.15 31.01 -23.62
C LEU A 587 4.29 31.89 -23.11
N THR A 588 3.91 33.01 -22.49
CA THR A 588 4.85 33.99 -21.93
C THR A 588 5.23 33.67 -20.48
N GLN A 589 4.52 32.71 -19.87
CA GLN A 589 4.79 32.21 -18.52
C GLN A 589 6.04 31.32 -18.51
N GLY A 590 6.78 31.34 -17.40
CA GLY A 590 7.77 30.29 -17.14
C GLY A 590 7.07 28.98 -16.81
N ILE A 591 7.55 27.88 -17.41
CA ILE A 591 7.08 26.51 -17.15
C ILE A 591 8.14 25.79 -16.30
N ASP A 592 7.72 25.26 -15.14
CA ASP A 592 8.57 24.43 -14.26
C ASP A 592 7.96 23.05 -13.99
N GLY A 593 8.63 22.23 -13.17
CA GLY A 593 8.13 20.92 -12.71
C GLY A 593 8.72 19.71 -13.43
N THR A 594 8.21 18.51 -13.13
CA THR A 594 8.74 17.24 -13.65
C THR A 594 8.05 16.74 -14.92
N GLY A 595 7.00 17.43 -15.36
CA GLY A 595 6.09 17.01 -16.42
C GLY A 595 6.63 17.24 -17.84
N SER A 596 5.88 16.72 -18.81
CA SER A 596 6.18 16.81 -20.25
C SER A 596 5.45 17.96 -20.93
N LEU A 597 6.01 18.45 -22.04
CA LEU A 597 5.37 19.42 -22.94
C LEU A 597 5.18 18.79 -24.32
N THR A 598 3.96 18.87 -24.87
CA THR A 598 3.66 18.37 -26.22
C THR A 598 3.04 19.46 -27.08
N GLN A 599 3.69 19.78 -28.20
CA GLN A 599 3.08 20.50 -29.31
C GLN A 599 2.35 19.48 -30.20
N GLN A 600 1.02 19.53 -30.19
CA GLN A 600 0.17 18.59 -30.91
C GLN A 600 -0.50 19.22 -32.14
N GLY A 601 -0.88 20.49 -32.05
CA GLY A 601 -1.65 21.17 -33.09
C GLY A 601 -0.79 21.63 -34.28
N GLN A 602 -1.45 21.93 -35.40
CA GLN A 602 -0.81 22.40 -36.65
C GLN A 602 -0.26 23.84 -36.55
N GLY A 603 -0.66 24.60 -35.53
CA GLY A 603 -0.24 25.97 -35.30
C GLY A 603 1.19 26.10 -34.75
N THR A 604 1.50 27.30 -34.26
CA THR A 604 2.79 27.61 -33.64
C THR A 604 2.59 27.89 -32.16
N THR A 605 3.24 27.11 -31.29
CA THR A 605 3.38 27.47 -29.87
C THR A 605 4.72 28.16 -29.67
N THR A 606 4.71 29.36 -29.12
CA THR A 606 5.91 30.15 -28.83
C THR A 606 6.14 30.23 -27.34
N LEU A 607 7.29 29.74 -26.87
CA LEU A 607 7.78 29.92 -25.50
C LEU A 607 8.67 31.16 -25.44
N SER A 608 8.32 32.12 -24.58
CA SER A 608 9.07 33.39 -24.47
C SER A 608 9.87 33.55 -23.17
N ALA A 609 9.58 32.72 -22.15
CA ALA A 609 10.28 32.72 -20.87
C ALA A 609 11.29 31.55 -20.78
N ALA A 610 12.23 31.66 -19.84
CA ALA A 610 13.10 30.54 -19.49
C ALA A 610 12.28 29.47 -18.76
N ASN A 611 12.27 28.24 -19.31
CA ASN A 611 11.53 27.12 -18.73
C ASN A 611 12.50 26.15 -18.05
N SER A 612 12.11 25.66 -16.87
CA SER A 612 12.93 24.82 -15.99
C SER A 612 12.36 23.42 -15.78
N TYR A 613 11.30 23.04 -16.52
CA TYR A 613 10.75 21.69 -16.45
C TYR A 613 11.77 20.62 -16.91
N THR A 614 11.64 19.40 -16.38
CA THR A 614 12.62 18.32 -16.62
C THR A 614 12.11 17.17 -17.47
N GLY A 615 10.80 17.09 -17.71
CA GLY A 615 10.22 16.09 -18.62
C GLY A 615 10.56 16.33 -20.08
N ALA A 616 10.15 15.40 -20.94
CA ALA A 616 10.43 15.43 -22.37
C ALA A 616 9.59 16.51 -23.07
N THR A 617 10.16 17.07 -24.14
CA THR A 617 9.44 17.92 -25.09
C THR A 617 9.14 17.09 -26.34
N THR A 618 7.88 17.05 -26.77
CA THR A 618 7.47 16.34 -28.00
C THR A 618 6.80 17.30 -28.96
N ILE A 619 7.22 17.30 -30.22
CA ILE A 619 6.57 18.03 -31.31
C ILE A 619 5.95 16.98 -32.21
N THR A 620 4.63 16.81 -32.10
CA THR A 620 3.88 15.85 -32.92
C THR A 620 3.53 16.45 -34.27
N ALA A 621 3.18 17.74 -34.29
CA ALA A 621 2.83 18.48 -35.50
C ALA A 621 3.08 19.98 -35.31
N GLY A 622 2.97 20.77 -36.38
CA GLY A 622 3.14 22.24 -36.31
C GLY A 622 4.54 22.67 -35.88
N THR A 623 4.61 23.82 -35.18
CA THR A 623 5.86 24.44 -34.76
C THR A 623 5.90 24.69 -33.25
N LEU A 624 6.99 24.27 -32.59
CA LEU A 624 7.36 24.79 -31.27
C LEU A 624 8.49 25.80 -31.46
N ALA A 625 8.24 27.06 -31.11
CA ALA A 625 9.18 28.16 -31.28
C ALA A 625 9.73 28.64 -29.93
N LEU A 626 11.03 28.94 -29.87
CA LEU A 626 11.65 29.69 -28.78
C LEU A 626 11.87 31.14 -29.23
N SER A 627 11.44 32.09 -28.39
CA SER A 627 11.56 33.53 -28.67
C SER A 627 12.11 34.30 -27.47
N GLY A 628 12.87 35.37 -27.69
CA GLY A 628 13.41 36.16 -26.57
C GLY A 628 14.22 35.30 -25.60
N ASP A 629 13.83 35.31 -24.32
CA ASP A 629 14.45 34.50 -23.25
C ASP A 629 13.95 33.04 -23.21
N GLY A 630 13.14 32.64 -24.19
CA GLY A 630 12.64 31.28 -24.42
C GLY A 630 13.77 30.24 -24.37
N SER A 631 13.69 29.32 -23.41
CA SER A 631 14.68 28.25 -23.20
C SER A 631 14.02 26.99 -22.63
N ILE A 632 14.53 25.81 -22.98
CA ILE A 632 14.08 24.48 -22.49
C ILE A 632 15.28 23.58 -22.12
N THR A 633 16.39 24.18 -21.72
CA THR A 633 17.69 23.52 -21.49
C THR A 633 17.66 22.40 -20.45
N THR A 634 16.70 22.44 -19.52
CA THR A 634 16.52 21.47 -18.44
C THR A 634 15.66 20.27 -18.83
N SER A 635 14.95 20.33 -19.97
CA SER A 635 14.14 19.22 -20.47
C SER A 635 15.03 18.00 -20.73
N SER A 636 14.45 16.81 -20.59
CA SER A 636 15.20 15.55 -20.81
C SER A 636 15.53 15.27 -22.28
N GLY A 637 14.88 15.99 -23.20
CA GLY A 637 15.12 15.89 -24.64
C GLY A 637 13.98 16.52 -25.45
N VAL A 638 14.23 16.71 -26.74
CA VAL A 638 13.23 17.11 -27.74
C VAL A 638 13.06 15.97 -28.74
N HIS A 639 11.84 15.45 -28.86
CA HIS A 639 11.43 14.53 -29.92
C HIS A 639 10.69 15.33 -31.00
N ASP A 640 11.29 15.52 -32.17
CA ASP A 640 10.77 16.44 -33.20
C ASP A 640 10.21 15.72 -34.44
N ASN A 641 8.88 15.66 -34.58
CA ASN A 641 8.19 15.23 -35.80
C ASN A 641 7.54 16.41 -36.56
N GLY A 642 7.79 17.65 -36.14
CA GLY A 642 7.25 18.87 -36.74
C GLY A 642 8.36 19.86 -37.06
N VAL A 643 8.30 21.05 -36.44
CA VAL A 643 9.33 22.08 -36.54
C VAL A 643 9.70 22.60 -35.16
N PHE A 644 10.95 22.41 -34.76
CA PHE A 644 11.54 23.17 -33.65
C PHE A 644 12.24 24.44 -34.14
N ASP A 645 11.65 25.61 -33.90
CA ASP A 645 12.16 26.92 -34.36
C ASP A 645 12.85 27.70 -33.23
N VAL A 646 14.16 27.89 -33.34
CA VAL A 646 14.95 28.70 -32.37
C VAL A 646 15.39 30.05 -32.93
N SER A 647 14.94 30.42 -34.14
CA SER A 647 15.39 31.63 -34.84
C SER A 647 15.01 32.94 -34.14
N GLY A 648 13.99 32.89 -33.27
CA GLY A 648 13.53 34.03 -32.48
C GLY A 648 14.20 34.18 -31.10
N SER A 649 15.05 33.23 -30.68
CA SER A 649 15.68 33.26 -29.35
C SER A 649 16.81 34.29 -29.30
N SER A 650 16.86 35.11 -28.24
CA SER A 650 17.97 36.02 -27.95
C SER A 650 19.03 35.42 -27.02
N SER A 651 18.85 34.16 -26.60
CA SER A 651 19.86 33.43 -25.81
C SER A 651 21.12 33.22 -26.63
N THR A 652 22.28 33.50 -26.05
CA THR A 652 23.59 33.28 -26.71
C THR A 652 24.00 31.80 -26.73
N THR A 653 23.26 30.93 -26.04
CA THR A 653 23.46 29.48 -25.99
C THR A 653 22.12 28.75 -25.82
N PRO A 654 21.24 28.71 -26.84
CA PRO A 654 20.10 27.80 -26.79
C PRO A 654 20.66 26.37 -26.81
N SER A 655 20.58 25.66 -25.68
CA SER A 655 20.94 24.25 -25.61
C SER A 655 19.71 23.42 -25.26
N ILE A 656 19.70 22.20 -25.78
CA ILE A 656 18.76 21.13 -25.44
C ILE A 656 19.60 19.96 -24.93
N ALA A 657 19.06 19.15 -24.03
CA ALA A 657 19.80 18.00 -23.50
C ALA A 657 20.07 16.94 -24.59
N ALA A 658 19.09 16.70 -25.46
CA ALA A 658 19.16 15.81 -26.61
C ALA A 658 18.11 16.21 -27.67
N LEU A 659 18.36 15.86 -28.94
CA LEU A 659 17.41 15.93 -30.05
C LEU A 659 17.31 14.54 -30.67
N GLU A 660 16.11 13.97 -30.72
CA GLU A 660 15.83 12.66 -31.33
C GLU A 660 14.81 12.75 -32.45
#